data_AF-A0A973D1H3-F1
#
_entry.id   AF-A0A973D1H3-F1
#
_cell.length_a   1.000
_cell.length_b   1.000
_cell.length_c   1.000
_cell.angle_alpha   90.00
_cell.angle_beta   90.00
_cell.angle_gamma   90.00
#
_symmetry.space_group_name_H-M   'P 1'
#
loop_
_entity.id
_entity.type
_entity.pdbx_description
1 polymer ?
#
loop_
_entity_poly.entity_id
_entity_poly.type
_entity_poly.pdbx_seq_one_letter_code
_entity_poly.pdbx_strand_id
1 'polypeptide(L)'
;SIETHDYFAVMSEAGQIDFPVDDVIKRGRIEAGGMVVFDHTSGKIYESNAVLEQLAKERDYRALLDQACIHIEQLPAKALSTFKHESNLSIPARHVAYSMNQESFKFMLDPMLQNGMEKISAMGYGLAPNALAANEGGMSQFFSQRFAQVTNPPLDSIREADGMSLRVALGGKPNFSPKVGPDGTQQLVIPSPILQPQQLEQIKAQTALRMETVSTLYEANHNDAAANELALSTALERVCSHVEALARNRWDIILLSDSAVDHTQAVMPAVLVMSAVNQCLIKQGLRFNSSVIYLTGQASSTHDIACLLGFGASAVCPLTVYHRATELSDNDEAIAQGLNNFQKAVEKALMKTMGKFGLCTAESYIGGEFFEANFIDTNDPKLARIFPNIHSPVGGVRYADIAHSASQWHSKIKDIQEENQIPLLGLFKERAEGAGHGFGTTSVREFVNMTEEPIHYIDEESSEPVVHLPQDDSYLDQGFEKRSAAQINAASITPAYLEFCQQLYAERDKRPATLRDVLALPLDFNTANNVEAFTKLFALYSLEGNNNYSAQGFSAEQVADQHWQLCLDQPQESRYEALLASLVERFASNVKLIDSPKDVPGIHVLAKAHAAEFLAMFVYAPAAIAVNEVQTAADITATLASGAMSHGALVAKAHEAVAQGTNIAGAMSNSGEGGENSRRYNSIKASKIKQFASGRFGVWTGYLADPMLEEIEIKIAQGAKPGEGGQLPSAKVNVEIAAARGGTPGVELVSPPPHHDTYSIEDLGQLIHDAKAARVRVIVKLVSSEGVGTIAVGVAKAGADVINIAGNTGGTGAAQVTSLKNTGRAADIGIAEVHQALAENGLRDKVVLRCSNAHQTGLDVIKSAILGGDSFEFGTTALMMLKCVMAKNCNVKCPAGLTTNAEMYAGDPRALAQYFINLAHEVREILASLGFRSLLEIRGQTQLLNLINHDAMVGQLDMTGMLREVEEVEVHKPVYLEANFAPDDQYLKVFEQEFIYKRKAQIHIQGPALNNCNKSVGGQFSIDIERMLNYQLNDEQRAAHPSIMTLTNGRVVLAKNSVHITSENSAGQSFGAFNNTGVVLEHTGTCNDGVGKGASGGTIIIRNPNKNTDLAENVLVGNFALFGATGGQLYIDGQAGDRFGVRNSGAVAVVEGVGDFCCEYMTNGSIVNLGSYGKGFGNGMSGGNAYQYDPENRLESKYNKESVTLGRLGQGTYESDAHEKIILDMLKQHAEETSSSIAQAILD
;
A
#
# COMPACT_ATOMS: atom_id res chain seq x y z
N SER A 1 -2.12 -32.93 7.52
CA SER A 1 -2.86 -33.99 8.22
C SER A 1 -1.94 -35.17 8.44
N ILE A 2 -2.19 -35.96 9.47
CA ILE A 2 -1.45 -37.18 9.78
C ILE A 2 -2.44 -38.29 10.11
N GLU A 3 -2.22 -39.46 9.52
CA GLU A 3 -3.02 -40.66 9.74
C GLU A 3 -2.13 -41.73 10.37
N THR A 4 -2.66 -42.35 11.42
CA THR A 4 -2.10 -43.50 12.13
C THR A 4 -3.17 -44.57 12.23
N HIS A 5 -2.85 -45.73 12.80
CA HIS A 5 -3.85 -46.79 13.03
C HIS A 5 -5.01 -46.35 13.93
N ASP A 6 -4.75 -45.42 14.86
CA ASP A 6 -5.71 -45.02 15.90
C ASP A 6 -6.27 -43.59 15.71
N TYR A 7 -5.53 -42.72 15.02
CA TYR A 7 -5.82 -41.29 14.93
C TYR A 7 -5.72 -40.76 13.51
N PHE A 8 -6.66 -39.86 13.18
CA PHE A 8 -6.56 -38.92 12.07
C PHE A 8 -6.54 -37.50 12.63
N ALA A 9 -5.41 -36.80 12.49
CA ALA A 9 -5.23 -35.45 13.01
C ALA A 9 -4.98 -34.42 11.90
N VAL A 10 -5.64 -33.27 12.03
CA VAL A 10 -5.48 -32.10 11.16
C VAL A 10 -5.00 -30.94 12.03
N MET A 11 -3.87 -30.35 11.64
CA MET A 11 -3.14 -29.34 12.39
C MET A 11 -2.70 -28.24 11.42
N SER A 12 -2.59 -26.99 11.89
CA SER A 12 -2.11 -25.87 11.06
C SER A 12 -0.63 -26.01 10.71
N GLU A 13 0.17 -26.59 11.62
CA GLU A 13 1.58 -26.90 11.41
C GLU A 13 1.84 -28.37 11.77
N ALA A 14 2.78 -28.99 11.07
CA ALA A 14 3.35 -30.28 11.48
C ALA A 14 4.22 -30.09 12.74
N GLY A 15 4.22 -31.09 13.63
CA GLY A 15 4.99 -31.06 14.87
C GLY A 15 4.31 -30.40 16.07
N GLN A 16 3.03 -30.04 15.98
CA GLN A 16 2.23 -29.59 17.13
C GLN A 16 1.96 -30.73 18.13
N ILE A 17 1.83 -31.95 17.62
CA ILE A 17 1.69 -33.19 18.39
C ILE A 17 2.67 -34.19 17.78
N ASP A 18 3.49 -34.80 18.63
CA ASP A 18 4.43 -35.84 18.22
C ASP A 18 3.71 -37.18 18.01
N PHE A 19 4.01 -37.83 16.88
CA PHE A 19 3.57 -39.19 16.57
C PHE A 19 4.79 -40.07 16.31
N PRO A 20 4.86 -41.30 16.86
CA PRO A 20 5.93 -42.23 16.55
C PRO A 20 5.99 -42.51 15.05
N VAL A 21 7.18 -42.41 14.47
CA VAL A 21 7.40 -42.53 13.01
C VAL A 21 6.89 -43.86 12.45
N ASP A 22 7.00 -44.93 13.23
CA ASP A 22 6.56 -46.28 12.85
C ASP A 22 5.03 -46.44 12.82
N ASP A 23 4.28 -45.57 13.50
CA ASP A 23 2.81 -45.61 13.57
C ASP A 23 2.13 -44.81 12.44
N VAL A 24 2.91 -44.02 11.68
CA VAL A 24 2.39 -43.12 10.64
C VAL A 24 2.11 -43.87 9.34
N ILE A 25 0.86 -43.82 8.90
CA ILE A 25 0.36 -44.46 7.66
C ILE A 25 0.31 -43.47 6.50
N LYS A 26 0.01 -42.19 6.76
CA LYS A 26 -0.09 -41.15 5.73
C LYS A 26 0.25 -39.78 6.30
N ARG A 27 0.97 -38.97 5.53
CA ARG A 27 1.13 -37.52 5.77
C ARG A 27 0.53 -36.77 4.59
N GLY A 28 -0.55 -36.05 4.83
CA GLY A 28 -1.26 -35.30 3.82
C GLY A 28 -1.33 -33.80 4.09
N ARG A 29 -2.01 -33.08 3.21
CA ARG A 29 -2.38 -31.67 3.37
C ARG A 29 -3.80 -31.46 2.87
N ILE A 30 -4.39 -30.31 3.19
CA ILE A 30 -5.64 -29.86 2.59
C ILE A 30 -5.27 -28.84 1.51
N GLU A 31 -5.67 -29.09 0.27
CA GLU A 31 -5.40 -28.21 -0.87
C GLU A 31 -6.33 -26.98 -0.87
N ALA A 32 -5.97 -25.94 -1.63
CA ALA A 32 -6.79 -24.74 -1.75
C ALA A 32 -8.22 -25.07 -2.25
N GLY A 33 -9.24 -24.63 -1.50
CA GLY A 33 -10.65 -24.98 -1.78
C GLY A 33 -11.01 -26.44 -1.51
N GLY A 34 -10.06 -27.25 -1.04
CA GLY A 34 -10.24 -28.63 -0.65
C GLY A 34 -10.88 -28.78 0.73
N MET A 35 -11.28 -30.01 1.01
CA MET A 35 -11.85 -30.48 2.27
C MET A 35 -11.44 -31.91 2.53
N VAL A 36 -11.41 -32.28 3.81
CA VAL A 36 -11.34 -33.65 4.28
C VAL A 36 -12.43 -33.87 5.32
N VAL A 37 -13.17 -34.97 5.20
CA VAL A 37 -14.32 -35.27 6.06
C VAL A 37 -14.15 -36.67 6.66
N PHE A 38 -14.21 -36.77 7.98
CA PHE A 38 -14.32 -38.04 8.67
C PHE A 38 -15.78 -38.34 9.00
N ASP A 39 -16.34 -39.38 8.40
CA ASP A 39 -17.68 -39.83 8.73
C ASP A 39 -17.64 -40.81 9.91
N HIS A 40 -18.11 -40.36 11.08
CA HIS A 40 -18.19 -41.18 12.29
C HIS A 40 -19.12 -42.40 12.16
N THR A 41 -20.03 -42.43 11.19
CA THR A 41 -20.95 -43.56 10.99
C THR A 41 -20.28 -44.70 10.24
N SER A 42 -19.60 -44.37 9.14
CA SER A 42 -18.89 -45.37 8.32
C SER A 42 -17.46 -45.63 8.79
N GLY A 43 -16.90 -44.75 9.63
CA GLY A 43 -15.50 -44.79 10.06
C GLY A 43 -14.52 -44.50 8.93
N LYS A 44 -14.95 -43.75 7.90
CA LYS A 44 -14.16 -43.50 6.68
C LYS A 44 -13.78 -42.03 6.54
N ILE A 45 -12.62 -41.82 5.95
CA ILE A 45 -12.14 -40.51 5.51
C ILE A 45 -12.57 -40.32 4.05
N TYR A 46 -13.16 -39.17 3.77
CA TYR A 46 -13.51 -38.71 2.42
C TYR A 46 -12.68 -37.48 2.09
N GLU A 47 -11.92 -37.59 1.01
CA GLU A 47 -11.18 -36.49 0.41
C GLU A 47 -12.09 -35.68 -0.52
N SER A 48 -11.63 -34.50 -0.95
CA SER A 48 -12.44 -33.48 -1.64
C SER A 48 -13.25 -34.00 -2.82
N ASN A 49 -12.63 -34.74 -3.75
CA ASN A 49 -13.33 -35.25 -4.94
C ASN A 49 -14.45 -36.23 -4.59
N ALA A 50 -14.26 -37.08 -3.58
CA ALA A 50 -15.27 -38.04 -3.15
C ALA A 50 -16.51 -37.32 -2.58
N VAL A 51 -16.28 -36.26 -1.79
CA VAL A 51 -17.36 -35.42 -1.26
C VAL A 51 -18.10 -34.69 -2.39
N LEU A 52 -17.36 -34.04 -3.29
CA LEU A 52 -17.95 -33.27 -4.40
C LEU A 52 -18.73 -34.17 -5.36
N GLU A 53 -18.25 -35.36 -5.69
CA GLU A 53 -18.98 -36.31 -6.52
C GLU A 53 -20.27 -36.80 -5.88
N GLN A 54 -20.27 -37.02 -4.57
CA GLN A 54 -21.46 -37.43 -3.84
C GLN A 54 -22.52 -36.32 -3.90
N LEU A 55 -22.12 -35.08 -3.61
CA LEU A 55 -23.01 -33.91 -3.68
C LEU A 55 -23.54 -33.69 -5.09
N ALA A 56 -22.69 -33.79 -6.12
CA ALA A 56 -23.08 -33.61 -7.52
C ALA A 56 -24.13 -34.63 -8.00
N LYS A 57 -24.22 -35.81 -7.37
CA LYS A 57 -25.19 -36.86 -7.72
C LYS A 57 -26.56 -36.68 -7.07
N GLU A 58 -26.73 -35.75 -6.12
CA GLU A 58 -28.01 -35.58 -5.40
C GLU A 58 -29.15 -35.09 -6.30
N ARG A 59 -28.85 -34.25 -7.30
CA ARG A 59 -29.82 -33.66 -8.24
C ARG A 59 -29.18 -33.46 -9.61
N ASP A 60 -30.01 -33.34 -10.65
CA ASP A 60 -29.54 -32.90 -11.97
C ASP A 60 -29.33 -31.37 -12.00
N TYR A 61 -28.24 -30.93 -11.38
CA TYR A 61 -27.90 -29.51 -11.28
C TYR A 61 -27.70 -28.85 -12.66
N ARG A 62 -27.29 -29.61 -13.68
CA ARG A 62 -27.12 -29.09 -15.03
C ARG A 62 -28.47 -28.73 -15.66
N ALA A 63 -29.44 -29.63 -15.61
CA ALA A 63 -30.79 -29.34 -16.11
C ALA A 63 -31.45 -28.17 -15.35
N LEU A 64 -31.26 -28.10 -14.03
CA LEU A 64 -31.76 -26.99 -13.21
C LEU A 64 -31.12 -25.65 -13.59
N LEU A 65 -29.82 -25.64 -13.87
CA LEU A 65 -29.11 -24.44 -14.31
C LEU A 65 -29.55 -23.98 -15.70
N ASP A 66 -29.67 -24.92 -16.66
CA ASP A 66 -30.10 -24.64 -18.04
C ASP A 66 -31.52 -24.05 -18.08
N GLN A 67 -32.42 -24.48 -17.18
CA GLN A 67 -33.77 -23.93 -17.07
C GLN A 67 -33.80 -22.52 -16.47
N ALA A 68 -32.94 -22.24 -15.49
CA ALA A 68 -32.93 -21.00 -14.72
C ALA A 68 -32.10 -19.88 -15.38
N CYS A 69 -31.26 -20.19 -16.37
CA CYS A 69 -30.30 -19.26 -16.94
C CYS A 69 -30.64 -18.88 -18.39
N ILE A 70 -30.68 -17.59 -18.68
CA ILE A 70 -30.65 -17.04 -20.03
C ILE A 70 -29.32 -16.31 -20.20
N HIS A 71 -28.51 -16.69 -21.17
CA HIS A 71 -27.26 -16.00 -21.47
C HIS A 71 -27.50 -14.86 -22.46
N ILE A 72 -26.86 -13.70 -22.29
CA ILE A 72 -27.04 -12.56 -23.19
C ILE A 72 -26.70 -12.90 -24.65
N GLU A 73 -25.75 -13.82 -24.87
CA GLU A 73 -25.36 -14.33 -26.19
C GLU A 73 -26.48 -15.11 -26.89
N GLN A 74 -27.47 -15.62 -26.14
CA GLN A 74 -28.65 -16.28 -26.68
C GLN A 74 -29.73 -15.28 -27.14
N LEU A 75 -29.63 -14.02 -26.72
CA LEU A 75 -30.55 -12.96 -27.16
C LEU A 75 -30.16 -12.46 -28.56
N PRO A 76 -31.12 -12.04 -29.41
CA PRO A 76 -30.81 -11.50 -30.74
C PRO A 76 -29.83 -10.32 -30.67
N ALA A 77 -28.74 -10.38 -31.44
CA ALA A 77 -27.75 -9.30 -31.53
C ALA A 77 -28.37 -7.99 -32.01
N LYS A 78 -27.92 -6.87 -31.45
CA LYS A 78 -28.29 -5.51 -31.88
C LYS A 78 -27.06 -4.81 -32.45
N ALA A 79 -27.25 -4.03 -33.51
CA ALA A 79 -26.19 -3.21 -34.08
C ALA A 79 -26.00 -1.94 -33.25
N LEU A 80 -24.77 -1.39 -33.21
CA LEU A 80 -24.47 -0.15 -32.49
C LEU A 80 -25.38 1.01 -32.93
N SER A 81 -25.69 1.10 -34.22
CA SER A 81 -26.60 2.10 -34.82
C SER A 81 -28.04 2.05 -34.29
N THR A 82 -28.43 1.00 -33.56
CA THR A 82 -29.73 0.92 -32.87
C THR A 82 -29.76 1.77 -31.60
N PHE A 83 -28.59 2.04 -31.01
CA PHE A 83 -28.45 2.94 -29.87
C PHE A 83 -28.35 4.38 -30.36
N LYS A 84 -29.49 5.07 -30.46
CA LYS A 84 -29.54 6.49 -30.81
C LYS A 84 -29.81 7.32 -29.56
N HIS A 85 -28.86 8.20 -29.23
CA HIS A 85 -28.99 9.11 -28.10
C HIS A 85 -29.20 10.56 -28.59
N GLU A 86 -30.45 10.87 -28.91
CA GLU A 86 -30.89 12.22 -29.31
C GLU A 86 -30.92 13.14 -28.08
N SER A 87 -30.27 14.29 -28.17
CA SER A 87 -30.32 15.35 -27.16
C SER A 87 -30.07 16.71 -27.81
N ASN A 88 -30.63 17.74 -27.20
CA ASN A 88 -30.51 19.15 -27.60
C ASN A 88 -29.16 19.77 -27.19
N LEU A 89 -28.36 19.07 -26.39
CA LEU A 89 -27.01 19.49 -25.99
C LEU A 89 -25.97 18.98 -27.00
N SER A 90 -24.93 19.78 -27.24
CA SER A 90 -23.70 19.33 -27.90
C SER A 90 -23.02 18.23 -27.07
N ILE A 91 -22.20 17.37 -27.69
CA ILE A 91 -21.50 16.31 -26.93
C ILE A 91 -20.59 16.91 -25.83
N PRO A 92 -19.79 17.97 -26.09
CA PRO A 92 -19.03 18.64 -25.03
C PRO A 92 -19.90 19.17 -23.87
N ALA A 93 -21.08 19.73 -24.17
CA ALA A 93 -22.00 20.19 -23.13
C ALA A 93 -22.54 19.04 -22.29
N ARG A 94 -22.82 17.87 -22.89
CA ARG A 94 -23.23 16.66 -22.17
C ARG A 94 -22.13 16.20 -21.21
N HIS A 95 -20.89 16.15 -21.67
CA HIS A 95 -19.74 15.80 -20.82
C HIS A 95 -19.65 16.69 -19.58
N VAL A 96 -19.76 18.01 -19.75
CA VAL A 96 -19.75 18.97 -18.64
C VAL A 96 -20.99 18.81 -17.74
N ALA A 97 -22.15 18.50 -18.30
CA ALA A 97 -23.36 18.20 -17.53
C ALA A 97 -23.17 16.99 -16.59
N TYR A 98 -22.35 16.01 -17.01
CA TYR A 98 -21.94 14.86 -16.21
C TYR A 98 -20.71 15.12 -15.33
N SER A 99 -20.30 16.37 -15.16
CA SER A 99 -19.11 16.80 -14.39
C SER A 99 -17.76 16.34 -14.95
N MET A 100 -17.67 16.07 -16.26
CA MET A 100 -16.40 15.72 -16.91
C MET A 100 -15.58 16.97 -17.25
N ASN A 101 -14.27 16.83 -17.14
CA ASN A 101 -13.29 17.86 -17.46
C ASN A 101 -12.23 17.31 -18.45
N GLN A 102 -11.37 18.18 -18.99
CA GLN A 102 -10.35 17.76 -19.97
C GLN A 102 -9.39 16.69 -19.42
N GLU A 103 -9.11 16.71 -18.12
CA GLU A 103 -8.20 15.74 -17.48
C GLU A 103 -8.87 14.38 -17.27
N SER A 104 -10.19 14.32 -17.07
CA SER A 104 -10.98 13.08 -17.11
C SER A 104 -10.74 12.31 -18.41
N PHE A 105 -10.61 13.01 -19.54
CA PHE A 105 -10.31 12.38 -20.83
C PHE A 105 -8.84 12.04 -20.97
N LYS A 106 -7.97 13.04 -20.88
CA LYS A 106 -6.54 12.92 -21.17
C LYS A 106 -5.80 11.91 -20.28
N PHE A 107 -6.25 11.73 -19.03
CA PHE A 107 -5.59 10.86 -18.06
C PHE A 107 -6.36 9.60 -17.74
N MET A 108 -7.68 9.54 -17.96
CA MET A 108 -8.49 8.36 -17.66
C MET A 108 -9.08 7.75 -18.94
N LEU A 109 -10.03 8.42 -19.61
CA LEU A 109 -10.86 7.80 -20.65
C LEU A 109 -10.12 7.55 -21.97
N ASP A 110 -9.44 8.55 -22.53
CA ASP A 110 -8.81 8.44 -23.87
C ASP A 110 -7.77 7.31 -23.94
N PRO A 111 -6.87 7.12 -22.94
CA PRO A 111 -5.96 5.98 -22.91
C PRO A 111 -6.65 4.61 -22.95
N MET A 112 -7.80 4.48 -22.28
CA MET A 112 -8.58 3.23 -22.25
C MET A 112 -9.28 2.97 -23.58
N LEU A 113 -9.82 4.01 -24.23
CA LEU A 113 -10.40 3.89 -25.58
C LEU A 113 -9.34 3.49 -26.62
N GLN A 114 -8.14 4.08 -26.53
CA GLN A 114 -7.07 3.84 -27.49
C GLN A 114 -6.37 2.50 -27.31
N ASN A 115 -6.00 2.15 -26.07
CA ASN A 115 -5.06 1.06 -25.79
C ASN A 115 -5.68 -0.11 -25.00
N GLY A 116 -6.90 0.04 -24.51
CA GLY A 116 -7.55 -0.96 -23.65
C GLY A 116 -6.85 -1.16 -22.30
N MET A 117 -6.17 -0.12 -21.81
CA MET A 117 -5.46 -0.10 -20.54
C MET A 117 -5.53 1.28 -19.89
N GLU A 118 -5.53 1.31 -18.57
CA GLU A 118 -5.37 2.54 -17.79
C GLU A 118 -4.00 3.20 -18.07
N LYS A 119 -3.93 4.52 -17.87
CA LYS A 119 -2.67 5.27 -18.03
C LYS A 119 -1.76 5.09 -16.83
N ILE A 120 -0.53 4.68 -17.11
CA ILE A 120 0.55 4.64 -16.12
C ILE A 120 1.27 5.99 -16.08
N SER A 121 1.47 6.51 -14.87
CA SER A 121 2.24 7.72 -14.60
C SER A 121 3.21 7.51 -13.43
N ALA A 122 3.93 8.55 -13.03
CA ALA A 122 4.82 8.57 -11.88
C ALA A 122 4.59 9.77 -10.96
N MET A 123 5.29 9.77 -9.83
CA MET A 123 5.14 10.66 -8.67
C MET A 123 3.79 10.49 -7.96
N GLY A 124 3.63 11.16 -6.81
CA GLY A 124 2.34 11.25 -6.14
C GLY A 124 1.36 12.12 -6.94
N TYR A 125 0.06 11.92 -6.74
CA TYR A 125 -0.95 12.79 -7.34
C TYR A 125 -0.78 14.23 -6.83
N GLY A 126 -0.69 14.37 -5.49
CA GLY A 126 -0.19 15.58 -4.82
C GLY A 126 -1.14 16.79 -4.86
N LEU A 127 -2.41 16.56 -5.18
CA LEU A 127 -3.50 17.55 -5.14
C LEU A 127 -4.00 17.74 -3.70
N ALA A 128 -4.49 18.93 -3.39
CA ALA A 128 -5.19 19.20 -2.14
C ALA A 128 -6.36 18.22 -1.89
N PRO A 129 -6.60 17.84 -0.62
CA PRO A 129 -7.81 17.14 -0.19
C PRO A 129 -9.11 17.76 -0.72
N ASN A 130 -10.15 16.96 -0.96
CA ASN A 130 -11.44 17.46 -1.45
C ASN A 130 -12.13 18.42 -0.47
N ALA A 131 -11.84 18.34 0.84
CA ALA A 131 -12.28 19.33 1.83
C ALA A 131 -11.62 20.71 1.66
N LEU A 132 -10.60 20.83 0.80
CA LEU A 132 -9.81 22.03 0.60
C LEU A 132 -9.85 22.49 -0.88
N ALA A 133 -10.72 21.91 -1.70
CA ALA A 133 -10.87 22.23 -3.12
C ALA A 133 -12.30 21.92 -3.63
N ALA A 134 -13.05 22.96 -3.99
CA ALA A 134 -14.45 22.84 -4.46
C ALA A 134 -14.61 22.64 -5.98
N ASN A 135 -13.53 22.76 -6.75
CA ASN A 135 -13.62 22.94 -8.20
C ASN A 135 -13.88 21.64 -8.97
N GLU A 136 -13.49 20.48 -8.43
CA GLU A 136 -13.69 19.19 -9.07
C GLU A 136 -15.14 18.71 -8.88
N GLY A 137 -15.81 18.36 -9.98
CA GLY A 137 -17.17 17.81 -9.96
C GLY A 137 -17.19 16.29 -9.92
N GLY A 138 -18.39 15.73 -9.73
CA GLY A 138 -18.59 14.29 -9.61
C GLY A 138 -18.44 13.78 -8.17
N MET A 139 -18.94 12.57 -7.94
CA MET A 139 -19.12 12.03 -6.58
C MET A 139 -18.09 10.97 -6.20
N SER A 140 -17.50 10.28 -7.18
CA SER A 140 -16.56 9.18 -6.93
C SER A 140 -15.30 9.64 -6.18
N GLN A 141 -14.85 10.87 -6.40
CA GLN A 141 -13.69 11.47 -5.73
C GLN A 141 -13.76 11.44 -4.19
N PHE A 142 -14.96 11.38 -3.60
CA PHE A 142 -15.18 11.37 -2.16
C PHE A 142 -15.03 9.98 -1.52
N PHE A 143 -14.65 8.97 -2.31
CA PHE A 143 -14.49 7.60 -1.86
C PHE A 143 -13.10 7.08 -2.24
N SER A 144 -12.31 6.69 -1.25
CA SER A 144 -11.05 5.99 -1.50
C SER A 144 -11.27 4.48 -1.48
N GLN A 145 -10.64 3.76 -2.40
CA GLN A 145 -10.70 2.30 -2.43
C GLN A 145 -10.05 1.72 -1.17
N ARG A 146 -10.75 0.81 -0.48
CA ARG A 146 -10.14 0.01 0.57
C ARG A 146 -9.27 -1.10 -0.03
N PHE A 147 -8.29 -1.54 0.74
CA PHE A 147 -7.37 -2.60 0.37
C PHE A 147 -7.00 -3.40 1.62
N ALA A 148 -6.60 -4.65 1.41
CA ALA A 148 -6.13 -5.53 2.45
C ALA A 148 -4.67 -5.21 2.78
N GLN A 149 -4.36 -5.20 4.07
CA GLN A 149 -2.99 -5.15 4.57
C GLN A 149 -2.90 -5.98 5.85
N VAL A 150 -1.97 -6.93 5.89
CA VAL A 150 -1.68 -7.84 7.02
C VAL A 150 -2.79 -8.86 7.35
N THR A 151 -4.03 -8.43 7.59
CA THR A 151 -5.12 -9.30 8.07
C THR A 151 -5.51 -10.40 7.09
N ASN A 152 -5.36 -10.11 5.80
CA ASN A 152 -5.58 -11.01 4.68
C ASN A 152 -4.76 -10.49 3.48
N PRO A 153 -4.43 -11.34 2.50
CA PRO A 153 -3.64 -10.91 1.34
C PRO A 153 -4.50 -10.34 0.21
N PRO A 154 -3.95 -9.42 -0.60
CA PRO A 154 -4.50 -9.14 -1.93
C PRO A 154 -4.26 -10.31 -2.90
N LEU A 155 -5.05 -10.38 -3.98
CA LEU A 155 -4.94 -11.38 -5.05
C LEU A 155 -4.22 -10.81 -6.27
N ASP A 156 -3.52 -11.66 -7.04
CA ASP A 156 -2.96 -11.26 -8.33
C ASP A 156 -4.00 -11.39 -9.46
N SER A 157 -4.59 -10.26 -9.84
CA SER A 157 -5.63 -10.20 -10.89
C SER A 157 -5.13 -10.46 -12.32
N ILE A 158 -3.84 -10.74 -12.51
CA ILE A 158 -3.25 -11.05 -13.82
C ILE A 158 -2.92 -12.55 -13.88
N ARG A 159 -2.22 -13.08 -12.87
CA ARG A 159 -1.73 -14.46 -12.85
C ARG A 159 -2.77 -15.42 -12.29
N GLU A 160 -3.60 -14.98 -11.34
CA GLU A 160 -4.66 -15.80 -10.71
C GLU A 160 -6.05 -15.43 -11.25
N ALA A 161 -6.10 -14.86 -12.46
CA ALA A 161 -7.35 -14.41 -13.08
C ALA A 161 -8.35 -15.56 -13.33
N ASP A 162 -7.88 -16.81 -13.44
CA ASP A 162 -8.72 -18.02 -13.54
C ASP A 162 -9.56 -18.27 -12.28
N GLY A 163 -9.11 -17.77 -11.12
CA GLY A 163 -9.84 -17.77 -9.87
C GLY A 163 -10.87 -16.64 -9.74
N MET A 164 -10.92 -15.70 -10.69
CA MET A 164 -11.75 -14.51 -10.63
C MET A 164 -12.92 -14.56 -11.63
N SER A 165 -14.02 -13.86 -11.31
CA SER A 165 -15.20 -13.81 -12.18
C SER A 165 -15.88 -12.44 -12.17
N LEU A 166 -16.14 -11.92 -13.37
CA LEU A 166 -16.92 -10.71 -13.59
C LEU A 166 -18.38 -11.00 -13.98
N ARG A 167 -18.77 -12.27 -14.03
CA ARG A 167 -20.12 -12.67 -14.42
C ARG A 167 -21.14 -12.15 -13.40
N VAL A 168 -22.27 -11.64 -13.90
CA VAL A 168 -23.40 -11.19 -13.08
C VAL A 168 -24.70 -11.84 -13.53
N ALA A 169 -25.51 -12.33 -12.58
CA ALA A 169 -26.89 -12.75 -12.84
C ALA A 169 -27.87 -11.61 -12.53
N LEU A 170 -28.52 -11.09 -13.57
CA LEU A 170 -29.56 -10.08 -13.51
C LEU A 170 -30.95 -10.72 -13.32
N GLY A 171 -31.77 -10.10 -12.49
CA GLY A 171 -33.11 -10.58 -12.10
C GLY A 171 -33.22 -10.88 -10.61
N GLY A 172 -34.44 -11.19 -10.16
CA GLY A 172 -34.68 -11.59 -8.76
C GLY A 172 -33.92 -12.86 -8.39
N LYS A 173 -33.28 -12.89 -7.22
CA LYS A 173 -32.50 -14.04 -6.76
C LYS A 173 -33.45 -15.21 -6.40
N PRO A 174 -33.25 -16.43 -6.94
CA PRO A 174 -34.24 -17.52 -6.85
C PRO A 174 -34.73 -17.87 -5.43
N ASN A 175 -33.84 -17.84 -4.44
CA ASN A 175 -34.18 -18.18 -3.05
C ASN A 175 -34.99 -17.08 -2.33
N PHE A 176 -34.83 -15.82 -2.74
CA PHE A 176 -35.46 -14.66 -2.09
C PHE A 176 -36.71 -14.19 -2.86
N SER A 177 -36.69 -14.38 -4.17
CA SER A 177 -37.75 -13.96 -5.07
C SER A 177 -38.21 -15.10 -5.99
N PRO A 178 -38.74 -16.22 -5.43
CA PRO A 178 -39.22 -17.32 -6.25
C PRO A 178 -40.42 -16.89 -7.10
N LYS A 179 -40.38 -17.16 -8.41
CA LYS A 179 -41.56 -17.07 -9.29
C LYS A 179 -42.40 -18.34 -9.11
N VAL A 180 -43.73 -18.17 -9.03
CA VAL A 180 -44.68 -19.29 -8.90
C VAL A 180 -45.20 -19.64 -10.30
N GLY A 181 -44.95 -20.86 -10.76
CA GLY A 181 -45.37 -21.34 -12.09
C GLY A 181 -44.43 -22.40 -12.67
N PRO A 182 -44.76 -23.01 -13.83
CA PRO A 182 -43.98 -24.08 -14.46
C PRO A 182 -42.59 -23.64 -14.98
N ASP A 183 -42.37 -22.34 -15.18
CA ASP A 183 -41.13 -21.80 -15.77
C ASP A 183 -40.03 -21.46 -14.73
N GLY A 184 -40.35 -21.47 -13.43
CA GLY A 184 -39.41 -21.14 -12.35
C GLY A 184 -38.88 -19.68 -12.37
N THR A 185 -37.91 -19.38 -11.51
CA THR A 185 -37.23 -18.06 -11.52
C THR A 185 -36.07 -18.09 -12.51
N GLN A 186 -36.16 -17.34 -13.60
CA GLN A 186 -35.07 -17.17 -14.56
C GLN A 186 -34.23 -15.92 -14.26
N GLN A 187 -32.95 -15.96 -14.61
CA GLN A 187 -32.02 -14.84 -14.53
C GLN A 187 -31.27 -14.67 -15.86
N LEU A 188 -30.99 -13.41 -16.22
CA LEU A 188 -30.19 -13.06 -17.39
C LEU A 188 -28.72 -12.94 -16.97
N VAL A 189 -27.86 -13.81 -17.50
CA VAL A 189 -26.45 -13.85 -17.20
C VAL A 189 -25.68 -13.04 -18.22
N ILE A 190 -24.92 -12.07 -17.71
CA ILE A 190 -23.97 -11.26 -18.48
C ILE A 190 -22.54 -11.63 -18.06
N PRO A 191 -21.58 -11.66 -19.01
CA PRO A 191 -20.19 -12.02 -18.70
C PRO A 191 -19.44 -10.93 -17.94
N SER A 192 -19.94 -9.69 -17.97
CA SER A 192 -19.30 -8.50 -17.40
C SER A 192 -20.36 -7.53 -16.88
N PRO A 193 -20.12 -6.81 -15.77
CA PRO A 193 -21.04 -5.78 -15.29
C PRO A 193 -20.95 -4.48 -16.11
N ILE A 194 -20.04 -4.40 -17.08
CA ILE A 194 -19.87 -3.23 -17.94
C ILE A 194 -20.62 -3.52 -19.23
N LEU A 195 -21.72 -2.80 -19.44
CA LEU A 195 -22.57 -3.00 -20.61
C LEU A 195 -22.16 -2.05 -21.73
N GLN A 196 -22.03 -2.60 -22.93
CA GLN A 196 -21.95 -1.79 -24.15
C GLN A 196 -23.35 -1.32 -24.57
N PRO A 197 -23.47 -0.20 -25.31
CA PRO A 197 -24.76 0.36 -25.69
C PRO A 197 -25.68 -0.63 -26.42
N GLN A 198 -25.13 -1.40 -27.36
CA GLN A 198 -25.92 -2.42 -28.07
C GLN A 198 -26.35 -3.58 -27.17
N GLN A 199 -25.56 -3.96 -26.17
CA GLN A 199 -25.93 -4.98 -25.19
C GLN A 199 -27.10 -4.51 -24.33
N LEU A 200 -27.12 -3.23 -23.94
CA LEU A 200 -28.25 -2.64 -23.23
C LEU A 200 -29.53 -2.68 -24.09
N GLU A 201 -29.44 -2.43 -25.40
CA GLU A 201 -30.58 -2.57 -26.31
C GLU A 201 -31.05 -4.03 -26.48
N GLN A 202 -30.15 -5.02 -26.37
CA GLN A 202 -30.56 -6.43 -26.27
C GLN A 202 -31.36 -6.70 -25.00
N ILE A 203 -30.89 -6.19 -23.85
CA ILE A 203 -31.55 -6.34 -22.54
C ILE A 203 -32.92 -5.63 -22.52
N LYS A 204 -33.07 -4.49 -23.19
CA LYS A 204 -34.35 -3.80 -23.32
C LYS A 204 -35.33 -4.54 -24.24
N ALA A 205 -34.83 -5.25 -25.25
CA ALA A 205 -35.66 -5.91 -26.26
C ALA A 205 -36.15 -7.32 -25.85
N GLN A 206 -35.53 -7.96 -24.85
CA GLN A 206 -35.97 -9.28 -24.38
C GLN A 206 -37.31 -9.20 -23.62
N THR A 207 -38.04 -10.32 -23.59
CA THR A 207 -39.38 -10.42 -22.97
C THR A 207 -39.46 -11.40 -21.80
N ALA A 208 -38.37 -12.10 -21.48
CA ALA A 208 -38.33 -13.12 -20.42
C ALA A 208 -38.31 -12.49 -19.01
N LEU A 209 -37.71 -11.31 -18.87
CA LEU A 209 -37.57 -10.56 -17.63
C LEU A 209 -38.26 -9.21 -17.75
N ARG A 210 -39.02 -8.83 -16.72
CA ARG A 210 -39.68 -7.52 -16.67
C ARG A 210 -38.65 -6.43 -16.39
N MET A 211 -38.59 -5.41 -17.25
CA MET A 211 -37.70 -4.26 -17.09
C MET A 211 -38.43 -2.92 -17.21
N GLU A 212 -38.18 -1.99 -16.28
CA GLU A 212 -38.71 -0.62 -16.32
C GLU A 212 -37.58 0.41 -16.22
N THR A 213 -37.76 1.59 -16.84
CA THR A 213 -36.78 2.68 -16.80
C THR A 213 -37.22 3.79 -15.85
N VAL A 214 -36.32 4.24 -14.97
CA VAL A 214 -36.54 5.32 -14.00
C VAL A 214 -35.57 6.46 -14.29
N SER A 215 -36.11 7.65 -14.54
CA SER A 215 -35.31 8.87 -14.73
C SER A 215 -34.65 9.33 -13.43
N THR A 216 -33.38 9.72 -13.49
CA THR A 216 -32.60 10.22 -12.37
C THR A 216 -32.22 11.70 -12.53
N LEU A 217 -33.16 12.51 -13.04
CA LEU A 217 -33.00 13.95 -13.27
C LEU A 217 -33.81 14.81 -12.27
N TYR A 218 -33.38 16.06 -12.10
CA TYR A 218 -34.09 17.09 -11.32
C TYR A 218 -33.95 18.47 -11.96
N GLU A 219 -34.86 19.40 -11.65
CA GLU A 219 -34.79 20.78 -12.15
C GLU A 219 -33.85 21.60 -11.27
N ALA A 220 -32.79 22.18 -11.86
CA ALA A 220 -31.78 22.95 -11.12
C ALA A 220 -32.06 24.45 -11.16
N ASN A 221 -31.95 25.12 -10.01
CA ASN A 221 -32.01 26.57 -9.87
C ASN A 221 -30.60 27.15 -9.67
N HIS A 222 -29.96 27.67 -10.72
CA HIS A 222 -28.56 28.09 -10.67
C HIS A 222 -28.26 29.29 -9.75
N ASN A 223 -29.30 29.95 -9.21
CA ASN A 223 -29.15 31.14 -8.37
C ASN A 223 -29.46 30.88 -6.88
N ASP A 224 -29.89 29.68 -6.51
CA ASP A 224 -30.32 29.37 -5.14
C ASP A 224 -29.84 27.97 -4.71
N ALA A 225 -28.77 27.95 -3.91
CA ALA A 225 -28.16 26.73 -3.41
C ALA A 225 -29.10 25.93 -2.49
N ALA A 226 -29.87 26.60 -1.64
CA ALA A 226 -30.80 25.94 -0.72
C ALA A 226 -31.98 25.31 -1.49
N ALA A 227 -32.47 25.98 -2.53
CA ALA A 227 -33.47 25.41 -3.43
C ALA A 227 -32.95 24.16 -4.15
N ASN A 228 -31.70 24.15 -4.61
CA ASN A 228 -31.09 22.96 -5.22
C ASN A 228 -30.96 21.80 -4.25
N GLU A 229 -30.56 22.07 -3.01
CA GLU A 229 -30.47 21.05 -1.98
C GLU A 229 -31.81 20.34 -1.75
N LEU A 230 -32.89 21.12 -1.64
CA LEU A 230 -34.24 20.60 -1.50
C LEU A 230 -34.72 19.86 -2.76
N ALA A 231 -34.46 20.42 -3.95
CA ALA A 231 -34.85 19.82 -5.22
C ALA A 231 -34.17 18.45 -5.44
N LEU A 232 -32.86 18.36 -5.15
CA LEU A 232 -32.10 17.12 -5.23
C LEU A 232 -32.63 16.07 -4.24
N SER A 233 -32.86 16.47 -2.98
CA SER A 233 -33.41 15.57 -1.95
C SER A 233 -34.79 15.02 -2.34
N THR A 234 -35.67 15.90 -2.84
CA THR A 234 -37.03 15.52 -3.26
C THR A 234 -37.00 14.58 -4.47
N ALA A 235 -36.12 14.84 -5.44
CA ALA A 235 -35.96 13.99 -6.61
C ALA A 235 -35.40 12.60 -6.24
N LEU A 236 -34.47 12.54 -5.28
CA LEU A 236 -33.91 11.30 -4.76
C LEU A 236 -34.97 10.44 -4.06
N GLU A 237 -35.80 11.03 -3.20
CA GLU A 237 -36.92 10.35 -2.54
C GLU A 237 -37.95 9.81 -3.54
N ARG A 238 -38.24 10.58 -4.59
CA ARG A 238 -39.12 10.16 -5.69
C ARG A 238 -38.57 8.93 -6.42
N VAL A 239 -37.27 8.93 -6.75
CA VAL A 239 -36.62 7.78 -7.39
C VAL A 239 -36.64 6.56 -6.47
N CYS A 240 -36.28 6.70 -5.19
CA CYS A 240 -36.32 5.61 -4.23
C CYS A 240 -37.72 5.00 -4.11
N SER A 241 -38.76 5.85 -4.00
CA SER A 241 -40.15 5.41 -3.91
C SER A 241 -40.62 4.67 -5.17
N HIS A 242 -40.21 5.14 -6.35
CA HIS A 242 -40.56 4.49 -7.62
C HIS A 242 -39.85 3.13 -7.74
N VAL A 243 -38.55 3.06 -7.45
CA VAL A 243 -37.76 1.83 -7.47
C VAL A 243 -38.29 0.81 -6.46
N GLU A 244 -38.64 1.24 -5.25
CA GLU A 244 -39.29 0.41 -4.24
C GLU A 244 -40.59 -0.20 -4.78
N ALA A 245 -41.47 0.61 -5.38
CA ALA A 245 -42.72 0.14 -5.95
C ALA A 245 -42.50 -0.89 -7.07
N LEU A 246 -41.50 -0.67 -7.95
CA LEU A 246 -41.14 -1.64 -8.99
C LEU A 246 -40.64 -2.96 -8.39
N ALA A 247 -39.75 -2.91 -7.39
CA ALA A 247 -39.23 -4.11 -6.74
C ALA A 247 -40.31 -4.90 -5.98
N ARG A 248 -41.26 -4.21 -5.32
CA ARG A 248 -42.45 -4.84 -4.70
C ARG A 248 -43.33 -5.52 -5.74
N ASN A 249 -43.49 -4.89 -6.90
CA ASN A 249 -44.26 -5.42 -8.03
C ASN A 249 -43.48 -6.44 -8.88
N ARG A 250 -42.34 -6.93 -8.37
CA ARG A 250 -41.53 -8.03 -8.96
C ARG A 250 -41.08 -7.73 -10.38
N TRP A 251 -40.67 -6.48 -10.64
CA TRP A 251 -39.87 -6.16 -11.81
C TRP A 251 -38.48 -6.77 -11.64
N ASP A 252 -38.01 -7.54 -12.63
CA ASP A 252 -36.76 -8.29 -12.52
C ASP A 252 -35.54 -7.36 -12.64
N ILE A 253 -35.63 -6.36 -13.53
CA ILE A 253 -34.57 -5.40 -13.81
C ILE A 253 -35.12 -3.98 -13.74
N ILE A 254 -34.38 -3.07 -13.11
CA ILE A 254 -34.73 -1.65 -13.01
C ILE A 254 -33.58 -0.86 -13.64
N LEU A 255 -33.86 -0.11 -14.70
CA LEU A 255 -32.88 0.71 -15.41
C LEU A 255 -32.96 2.15 -14.92
N LEU A 256 -31.96 2.60 -14.16
CA LEU A 256 -31.78 4.01 -13.84
C LEU A 256 -31.16 4.73 -15.05
N SER A 257 -31.64 5.92 -15.39
CA SER A 257 -31.12 6.69 -16.53
C SER A 257 -31.04 8.19 -16.25
N ASP A 258 -29.87 8.77 -16.49
CA ASP A 258 -29.64 10.22 -16.54
C ASP A 258 -29.51 10.77 -17.97
N SER A 259 -29.83 9.95 -18.98
CA SER A 259 -29.56 10.26 -20.38
C SER A 259 -30.30 11.50 -20.90
N ALA A 260 -31.47 11.83 -20.36
CA ALA A 260 -32.32 12.93 -20.85
C ALA A 260 -31.92 14.32 -20.29
N VAL A 261 -30.66 14.50 -19.89
CA VAL A 261 -30.13 15.79 -19.42
C VAL A 261 -30.26 16.87 -20.50
N ASP A 262 -30.66 18.08 -20.07
CA ASP A 262 -30.82 19.25 -20.95
C ASP A 262 -30.47 20.55 -20.21
N HIS A 263 -30.79 21.72 -20.78
CA HIS A 263 -30.49 23.02 -20.14
C HIS A 263 -31.27 23.33 -18.85
N THR A 264 -32.29 22.54 -18.53
CA THR A 264 -33.20 22.71 -17.38
C THR A 264 -33.10 21.56 -16.39
N GLN A 265 -33.01 20.32 -16.88
CA GLN A 265 -32.95 19.09 -16.11
C GLN A 265 -31.49 18.70 -15.88
N ALA A 266 -31.03 18.88 -14.63
CA ALA A 266 -29.73 18.46 -14.18
C ALA A 266 -29.72 16.98 -13.77
N VAL A 267 -28.55 16.37 -13.86
CA VAL A 267 -28.32 14.99 -13.42
C VAL A 267 -28.16 14.93 -11.91
N MET A 268 -28.82 13.97 -11.26
CA MET A 268 -28.49 13.65 -9.87
C MET A 268 -27.15 12.90 -9.81
N PRO A 269 -26.26 13.16 -8.83
CA PRO A 269 -25.00 12.46 -8.71
C PRO A 269 -25.19 10.94 -8.66
N ALA A 270 -24.62 10.20 -9.63
CA ALA A 270 -24.99 8.79 -9.86
C ALA A 270 -24.69 7.88 -8.66
N VAL A 271 -23.55 8.07 -7.99
CA VAL A 271 -23.19 7.30 -6.78
C VAL A 271 -24.18 7.57 -5.63
N LEU A 272 -24.61 8.82 -5.45
CA LEU A 272 -25.59 9.22 -4.45
C LEU A 272 -26.94 8.53 -4.72
N VAL A 273 -27.40 8.54 -5.99
CA VAL A 273 -28.63 7.85 -6.40
C VAL A 273 -28.52 6.35 -6.14
N MET A 274 -27.42 5.73 -6.56
CA MET A 274 -27.27 4.28 -6.46
C MET A 274 -27.23 3.83 -5.00
N SER A 275 -26.48 4.52 -4.14
CA SER A 275 -26.43 4.21 -2.70
C SER A 275 -27.79 4.39 -2.05
N ALA A 276 -28.50 5.50 -2.32
CA ALA A 276 -29.83 5.74 -1.75
C ALA A 276 -30.85 4.68 -2.19
N VAL A 277 -30.85 4.30 -3.46
CA VAL A 277 -31.70 3.22 -3.99
C VAL A 277 -31.34 1.87 -3.35
N ASN A 278 -30.04 1.56 -3.23
CA ASN A 278 -29.57 0.32 -2.61
C ASN A 278 -30.02 0.24 -1.14
N GLN A 279 -29.79 1.30 -0.36
CA GLN A 279 -30.20 1.38 1.04
C GLN A 279 -31.73 1.35 1.21
N CYS A 280 -32.48 2.02 0.33
CA CYS A 280 -33.94 1.93 0.29
C CYS A 280 -34.41 0.48 0.10
N LEU A 281 -33.88 -0.22 -0.90
CA LEU A 281 -34.23 -1.61 -1.18
C LEU A 281 -33.81 -2.57 -0.05
N ILE A 282 -32.63 -2.37 0.56
CA ILE A 282 -32.15 -3.16 1.71
C ILE A 282 -33.10 -2.99 2.89
N LYS A 283 -33.43 -1.75 3.26
CA LYS A 283 -34.31 -1.44 4.40
C LYS A 283 -35.70 -2.06 4.25
N GLN A 284 -36.18 -2.19 3.02
CA GLN A 284 -37.49 -2.79 2.74
C GLN A 284 -37.44 -4.32 2.51
N GLY A 285 -36.25 -4.94 2.57
CA GLY A 285 -36.07 -6.37 2.29
C GLY A 285 -36.28 -6.74 0.81
N LEU A 286 -36.10 -5.79 -0.10
CA LEU A 286 -36.40 -5.92 -1.53
C LEU A 286 -35.15 -6.01 -2.42
N ARG A 287 -33.95 -5.84 -1.87
CA ARG A 287 -32.70 -5.77 -2.66
C ARG A 287 -32.48 -6.98 -3.56
N PHE A 288 -32.91 -8.17 -3.13
CA PHE A 288 -32.80 -9.40 -3.91
C PHE A 288 -33.98 -9.66 -4.87
N ASN A 289 -34.98 -8.78 -4.93
CA ASN A 289 -36.12 -8.92 -5.84
C ASN A 289 -35.82 -8.42 -7.25
N SER A 290 -34.90 -7.47 -7.38
CA SER A 290 -34.60 -6.79 -8.63
C SER A 290 -33.10 -6.51 -8.77
N SER A 291 -32.59 -6.59 -9.98
CA SER A 291 -31.27 -6.04 -10.32
C SER A 291 -31.42 -4.59 -10.78
N VAL A 292 -30.46 -3.74 -10.42
CA VAL A 292 -30.47 -2.32 -10.79
C VAL A 292 -29.35 -2.06 -11.79
N ILE A 293 -29.68 -1.63 -13.00
CA ILE A 293 -28.70 -1.24 -14.03
C ILE A 293 -28.68 0.27 -14.10
N TYR A 294 -27.50 0.88 -14.30
CA TYR A 294 -27.40 2.33 -14.49
C TYR A 294 -26.88 2.66 -15.89
N LEU A 295 -27.72 3.33 -16.70
CA LEU A 295 -27.30 4.07 -17.89
C LEU A 295 -26.90 5.48 -17.47
N THR A 296 -25.59 5.76 -17.39
CA THR A 296 -25.11 7.05 -16.86
C THR A 296 -23.97 7.66 -17.65
N GLY A 297 -24.01 8.98 -17.85
CA GLY A 297 -22.86 9.74 -18.36
C GLY A 297 -21.79 10.07 -17.31
N GLN A 298 -22.02 9.77 -16.03
CA GLN A 298 -21.12 10.16 -14.94
C GLN A 298 -19.96 9.18 -14.70
N ALA A 299 -19.76 8.21 -15.60
CA ALA A 299 -18.71 7.20 -15.50
C ALA A 299 -17.71 7.31 -16.67
N SER A 300 -16.50 7.79 -16.37
CA SER A 300 -15.40 7.94 -17.35
C SER A 300 -14.13 7.20 -16.97
N SER A 301 -14.02 6.78 -15.70
CA SER A 301 -12.88 6.08 -15.14
C SER A 301 -13.26 4.72 -14.58
N THR A 302 -12.26 3.87 -14.35
CA THR A 302 -12.42 2.57 -13.69
C THR A 302 -12.94 2.73 -12.25
N HIS A 303 -12.56 3.82 -11.58
CA HIS A 303 -13.00 4.14 -10.22
C HIS A 303 -14.48 4.53 -10.17
N ASP A 304 -15.00 5.27 -11.16
CA ASP A 304 -16.44 5.58 -11.23
C ASP A 304 -17.28 4.30 -11.33
N ILE A 305 -16.85 3.36 -12.17
CA ILE A 305 -17.50 2.05 -12.32
C ILE A 305 -17.40 1.26 -11.01
N ALA A 306 -16.21 1.21 -10.40
CA ALA A 306 -16.02 0.52 -9.13
C ALA A 306 -16.93 1.08 -8.02
N CYS A 307 -17.10 2.41 -7.94
CA CYS A 307 -18.01 3.05 -6.99
C CYS A 307 -19.47 2.67 -7.28
N LEU A 308 -19.94 2.83 -8.53
CA LEU A 308 -21.32 2.51 -8.88
C LEU A 308 -21.68 1.05 -8.56
N LEU A 309 -20.80 0.10 -8.87
CA LEU A 309 -21.00 -1.31 -8.54
C LEU A 309 -20.96 -1.53 -7.02
N GLY A 310 -19.96 -0.99 -6.33
CA GLY A 310 -19.78 -1.18 -4.88
C GLY A 310 -20.91 -0.57 -4.04
N PHE A 311 -21.58 0.48 -4.53
CA PHE A 311 -22.79 1.05 -3.92
C PHE A 311 -24.11 0.42 -4.39
N GLY A 312 -24.05 -0.59 -5.26
CA GLY A 312 -25.17 -1.50 -5.51
C GLY A 312 -25.68 -1.59 -6.94
N ALA A 313 -25.06 -0.94 -7.93
CA ALA A 313 -25.40 -1.20 -9.33
C ALA A 313 -25.03 -2.63 -9.70
N SER A 314 -25.95 -3.38 -10.30
CA SER A 314 -25.69 -4.72 -10.83
C SER A 314 -24.92 -4.68 -12.15
N ALA A 315 -25.11 -3.63 -12.95
CA ALA A 315 -24.36 -3.37 -14.17
C ALA A 315 -24.42 -1.87 -14.53
N VAL A 316 -23.45 -1.39 -15.29
CA VAL A 316 -23.34 0.01 -15.71
C VAL A 316 -23.13 0.10 -17.22
N CYS A 317 -23.91 0.96 -17.89
CA CYS A 317 -23.71 1.34 -19.28
C CYS A 317 -23.22 2.80 -19.33
N PRO A 318 -21.90 3.04 -19.52
CA PRO A 318 -21.32 4.38 -19.41
C PRO A 318 -21.51 5.21 -20.69
N LEU A 319 -22.43 6.18 -20.63
CA LEU A 319 -22.87 6.99 -21.76
C LEU A 319 -21.77 7.92 -22.31
N THR A 320 -20.97 8.49 -21.41
CA THR A 320 -19.83 9.38 -21.75
C THR A 320 -18.76 8.67 -22.57
N VAL A 321 -18.58 7.37 -22.37
CA VAL A 321 -17.64 6.55 -23.15
C VAL A 321 -18.10 6.45 -24.60
N TYR A 322 -19.39 6.20 -24.81
CA TYR A 322 -19.99 6.20 -26.15
C TYR A 322 -19.86 7.56 -26.83
N HIS A 323 -20.22 8.64 -26.13
CA HIS A 323 -20.09 10.01 -26.62
C HIS A 323 -18.66 10.35 -27.02
N ARG A 324 -17.68 10.04 -26.16
CA ARG A 324 -16.27 10.32 -26.44
C ARG A 324 -15.75 9.50 -27.63
N ALA A 325 -16.16 8.23 -27.74
CA ALA A 325 -15.80 7.40 -28.88
C ALA A 325 -16.37 7.96 -30.21
N THR A 326 -17.60 8.49 -30.20
CA THR A 326 -18.20 9.15 -31.37
C THR A 326 -17.55 10.49 -31.73
N GLU A 327 -16.98 11.22 -30.77
CA GLU A 327 -16.19 12.43 -31.06
C GLU A 327 -14.83 12.10 -31.68
N LEU A 328 -14.22 10.98 -31.29
CA LEU A 328 -12.92 10.54 -31.80
C LEU A 328 -13.02 9.85 -33.18
N SER A 329 -14.19 9.36 -33.57
CA SER A 329 -14.39 8.70 -34.86
C SER A 329 -15.86 8.70 -35.31
N ASP A 330 -16.09 8.95 -36.60
CA ASP A 330 -17.40 8.78 -37.26
C ASP A 330 -17.64 7.36 -37.81
N ASN A 331 -16.67 6.44 -37.65
CA ASN A 331 -16.78 5.07 -38.13
C ASN A 331 -17.28 4.13 -37.02
N ASP A 332 -18.45 3.52 -37.22
CA ASP A 332 -19.06 2.55 -36.31
C ASP A 332 -18.11 1.41 -35.87
N GLU A 333 -17.23 0.94 -36.76
CA GLU A 333 -16.25 -0.11 -36.44
C GLU A 333 -15.17 0.39 -35.48
N ALA A 334 -14.68 1.61 -35.69
CA ALA A 334 -13.70 2.24 -34.82
C ALA A 334 -14.31 2.60 -33.45
N ILE A 335 -15.56 3.06 -33.43
CA ILE A 335 -16.32 3.29 -32.20
C ILE A 335 -16.47 1.98 -31.42
N ALA A 336 -16.94 0.90 -32.09
CA ALA A 336 -17.08 -0.42 -31.46
C ALA A 336 -15.75 -0.93 -30.90
N GLN A 337 -14.64 -0.77 -31.63
CA GLN A 337 -13.31 -1.13 -31.13
C GLN A 337 -12.91 -0.31 -29.90
N GLY A 338 -13.19 1.00 -29.89
CA GLY A 338 -12.96 1.86 -28.73
C GLY A 338 -13.76 1.41 -27.49
N LEU A 339 -15.03 1.06 -27.68
CA LEU A 339 -15.89 0.53 -26.61
C LEU A 339 -15.38 -0.81 -26.06
N ASN A 340 -14.94 -1.72 -26.95
CA ASN A 340 -14.31 -2.99 -26.56
C ASN A 340 -13.03 -2.75 -25.75
N ASN A 341 -12.20 -1.80 -26.19
CA ASN A 341 -10.98 -1.42 -25.48
C ASN A 341 -11.29 -0.88 -24.09
N PHE A 342 -12.26 0.03 -23.96
CA PHE A 342 -12.69 0.54 -22.67
C PHE A 342 -13.20 -0.56 -21.75
N GLN A 343 -14.08 -1.43 -22.23
CA GLN A 343 -14.60 -2.57 -21.44
C GLN A 343 -13.45 -3.45 -20.94
N LYS A 344 -12.51 -3.83 -21.82
CA LYS A 344 -11.31 -4.61 -21.45
C LYS A 344 -10.47 -3.91 -20.40
N ALA A 345 -10.29 -2.59 -20.50
CA ALA A 345 -9.51 -1.81 -19.53
C ALA A 345 -10.17 -1.82 -18.15
N VAL A 346 -11.49 -1.59 -18.11
CA VAL A 346 -12.28 -1.58 -16.86
C VAL A 346 -12.35 -2.96 -16.23
N GLU A 347 -12.54 -4.02 -17.02
CA GLU A 347 -12.57 -5.40 -16.51
C GLU A 347 -11.27 -5.77 -15.79
N LYS A 348 -10.12 -5.48 -16.41
CA LYS A 348 -8.81 -5.66 -15.78
C LYS A 348 -8.67 -4.84 -14.50
N ALA A 349 -9.09 -3.57 -14.52
CA ALA A 349 -8.99 -2.69 -13.36
C ALA A 349 -9.97 -3.06 -12.24
N LEU A 350 -11.14 -3.60 -12.56
CA LEU A 350 -12.15 -4.07 -11.60
C LEU A 350 -11.67 -5.34 -10.91
N MET A 351 -11.13 -6.32 -11.66
CA MET A 351 -10.48 -7.49 -11.06
C MET A 351 -9.33 -7.07 -10.15
N LYS A 352 -8.50 -6.11 -10.56
CA LYS A 352 -7.46 -5.53 -9.70
C LYS A 352 -8.05 -4.91 -8.43
N THR A 353 -9.09 -4.08 -8.55
CA THR A 353 -9.74 -3.40 -7.41
C THR A 353 -10.34 -4.40 -6.42
N MET A 354 -11.02 -5.44 -6.92
CA MET A 354 -11.52 -6.55 -6.11
C MET A 354 -10.37 -7.31 -5.44
N GLY A 355 -9.32 -7.61 -6.21
CA GLY A 355 -8.12 -8.31 -5.75
C GLY A 355 -7.38 -7.56 -4.65
N LYS A 356 -7.36 -6.21 -4.65
CA LYS A 356 -6.78 -5.40 -3.56
C LYS A 356 -7.35 -5.76 -2.19
N PHE A 357 -8.61 -6.17 -2.10
CA PHE A 357 -9.28 -6.54 -0.85
C PHE A 357 -9.37 -8.06 -0.63
N GLY A 358 -8.90 -8.86 -1.60
CA GLY A 358 -8.97 -10.33 -1.55
C GLY A 358 -10.28 -10.92 -2.10
N LEU A 359 -10.99 -10.20 -2.98
CA LEU A 359 -12.27 -10.64 -3.55
C LEU A 359 -12.11 -11.27 -4.94
N CYS A 360 -12.80 -12.38 -5.17
CA CYS A 360 -12.73 -13.13 -6.43
C CYS A 360 -13.90 -12.86 -7.39
N THR A 361 -15.07 -12.39 -6.92
CA THR A 361 -16.26 -12.26 -7.79
C THR A 361 -16.88 -10.85 -7.78
N ALA A 362 -17.34 -10.40 -8.96
CA ALA A 362 -18.06 -9.13 -9.07
C ALA A 362 -19.38 -9.13 -8.29
N GLU A 363 -20.08 -10.28 -8.19
CA GLU A 363 -21.31 -10.38 -7.39
C GLU A 363 -21.06 -10.21 -5.89
N SER A 364 -19.89 -10.61 -5.37
CA SER A 364 -19.48 -10.31 -3.99
C SER A 364 -19.07 -8.85 -3.80
N TYR A 365 -18.57 -8.21 -4.85
CA TYR A 365 -18.17 -6.80 -4.82
C TYR A 365 -19.39 -5.84 -4.85
N ILE A 366 -20.42 -6.19 -5.62
CA ILE A 366 -21.62 -5.36 -5.81
C ILE A 366 -22.35 -5.15 -4.48
N GLY A 367 -22.52 -3.88 -4.09
CA GLY A 367 -23.18 -3.50 -2.84
C GLY A 367 -22.38 -3.77 -1.56
N GLY A 368 -21.10 -4.14 -1.67
CA GLY A 368 -20.24 -4.42 -0.53
C GLY A 368 -19.57 -3.19 0.10
N GLU A 369 -19.70 -2.01 -0.51
CA GLU A 369 -19.21 -0.73 0.03
C GLU A 369 -17.73 -0.76 0.47
N PHE A 370 -16.85 -1.37 -0.35
CA PHE A 370 -15.40 -1.49 -0.11
C PHE A 370 -14.62 -0.16 -0.30
N PHE A 371 -15.15 0.91 0.28
CA PHE A 371 -14.62 2.27 0.22
C PHE A 371 -14.53 2.87 1.61
N GLU A 372 -13.72 3.91 1.73
CA GLU A 372 -13.61 4.75 2.92
C GLU A 372 -13.84 6.22 2.56
N ALA A 373 -14.27 7.03 3.52
CA ALA A 373 -14.55 8.44 3.29
C ALA A 373 -13.26 9.20 2.89
N ASN A 374 -13.32 9.89 1.75
CA ASN A 374 -12.32 10.86 1.33
C ASN A 374 -12.91 12.27 1.44
N PHE A 375 -13.04 12.72 2.69
CA PHE A 375 -13.57 14.04 3.06
C PHE A 375 -15.04 14.30 2.72
N ILE A 376 -15.86 13.25 2.75
CA ILE A 376 -17.32 13.37 2.81
C ILE A 376 -17.76 13.32 4.28
N ASP A 377 -18.62 14.23 4.69
CA ASP A 377 -19.19 14.27 6.04
C ASP A 377 -20.41 13.34 6.13
N THR A 378 -20.18 12.06 6.44
CA THR A 378 -21.27 11.11 6.65
C THR A 378 -21.96 11.24 8.02
N ASN A 379 -21.56 12.20 8.85
CA ASN A 379 -22.32 12.59 10.05
C ASN A 379 -23.45 13.58 9.69
N ASP A 380 -23.42 14.20 8.50
CA ASP A 380 -24.55 14.96 7.96
C ASP A 380 -25.83 14.09 7.95
N PRO A 381 -26.97 14.56 8.49
CA PRO A 381 -28.17 13.74 8.63
C PRO A 381 -28.75 13.16 7.33
N LYS A 382 -28.51 13.80 6.18
CA LYS A 382 -28.94 13.29 4.87
C LYS A 382 -27.94 12.27 4.34
N LEU A 383 -26.64 12.54 4.42
CA LEU A 383 -25.61 11.61 3.98
C LEU A 383 -25.53 10.35 4.85
N ALA A 384 -25.70 10.47 6.17
CA ALA A 384 -25.75 9.34 7.11
C ALA A 384 -26.79 8.28 6.74
N ARG A 385 -27.92 8.71 6.14
CA ARG A 385 -28.98 7.81 5.67
C ARG A 385 -28.64 7.12 4.35
N ILE A 386 -27.80 7.75 3.54
CA ILE A 386 -27.45 7.28 2.18
C ILE A 386 -26.19 6.42 2.22
N PHE A 387 -25.26 6.70 3.14
CA PHE A 387 -23.97 6.01 3.30
C PHE A 387 -23.77 5.55 4.76
N PRO A 388 -24.65 4.70 5.31
CA PRO A 388 -24.65 4.38 6.74
C PRO A 388 -23.41 3.61 7.22
N ASN A 389 -22.68 2.94 6.32
CA ASN A 389 -21.47 2.16 6.67
C ASN A 389 -20.17 2.86 6.25
N ILE A 390 -20.23 4.09 5.74
CA ILE A 390 -19.04 4.87 5.41
C ILE A 390 -18.76 5.79 6.60
N HIS A 391 -17.66 5.55 7.31
CA HIS A 391 -17.28 6.35 8.47
C HIS A 391 -16.44 7.56 8.04
N SER A 392 -16.86 8.76 8.44
CA SER A 392 -16.11 9.98 8.21
C SER A 392 -15.27 10.33 9.44
N PRO A 393 -13.94 10.17 9.38
CA PRO A 393 -13.07 10.38 10.55
C PRO A 393 -12.85 11.87 10.87
N VAL A 394 -13.00 12.75 9.87
CA VAL A 394 -12.68 14.19 10.01
C VAL A 394 -13.72 15.12 9.37
N GLY A 395 -14.91 14.61 9.03
CA GLY A 395 -15.93 15.39 8.33
C GLY A 395 -15.48 15.86 6.93
N GLY A 396 -16.00 17.00 6.50
CA GLY A 396 -15.73 17.63 5.21
C GLY A 396 -17.00 18.01 4.47
N VAL A 397 -17.08 17.63 3.21
CA VAL A 397 -18.15 18.01 2.27
C VAL A 397 -19.49 17.45 2.73
N ARG A 398 -20.50 18.32 2.85
CA ARG A 398 -21.87 17.98 3.28
C ARG A 398 -22.82 17.84 2.08
N TYR A 399 -24.05 17.42 2.36
CA TYR A 399 -25.06 17.22 1.32
C TYR A 399 -25.33 18.49 0.49
N ALA A 400 -25.39 19.65 1.17
CA ALA A 400 -25.59 20.95 0.53
C ALA A 400 -24.47 21.31 -0.45
N ASP A 401 -23.22 20.99 -0.12
CA ASP A 401 -22.06 21.25 -0.97
C ASP A 401 -22.09 20.39 -2.24
N ILE A 402 -22.51 19.13 -2.11
CA ILE A 402 -22.70 18.21 -3.25
C ILE A 402 -23.80 18.73 -4.18
N ALA A 403 -24.93 19.16 -3.62
CA ALA A 403 -26.03 19.75 -4.38
C ALA A 403 -25.59 21.03 -5.09
N HIS A 404 -24.84 21.88 -4.40
CA HIS A 404 -24.28 23.10 -4.97
C HIS A 404 -23.33 22.80 -6.13
N SER A 405 -22.35 21.91 -5.93
CA SER A 405 -21.40 21.49 -6.96
C SER A 405 -22.12 20.93 -8.21
N ALA A 406 -23.10 20.04 -8.03
CA ALA A 406 -23.90 19.50 -9.14
C ALA A 406 -24.61 20.60 -9.94
N SER A 407 -25.22 21.57 -9.25
CA SER A 407 -25.91 22.70 -9.89
C SER A 407 -24.94 23.66 -10.60
N GLN A 408 -23.74 23.87 -10.05
CA GLN A 408 -22.70 24.70 -10.66
C GLN A 408 -22.13 24.06 -11.93
N TRP A 409 -21.87 22.75 -11.92
CA TRP A 409 -21.42 22.05 -13.12
C TRP A 409 -22.47 22.07 -14.23
N HIS A 410 -23.74 21.90 -13.85
CA HIS A 410 -24.84 22.02 -14.78
C HIS A 410 -25.01 23.45 -15.33
N SER A 411 -24.74 24.51 -14.56
CA SER A 411 -24.87 25.89 -15.08
C SER A 411 -23.87 26.21 -16.20
N LYS A 412 -22.66 25.62 -16.14
CA LYS A 412 -21.58 25.80 -17.13
C LYS A 412 -21.99 25.38 -18.54
N ILE A 413 -22.91 24.42 -18.71
CA ILE A 413 -23.23 23.81 -20.01
C ILE A 413 -23.79 24.82 -21.03
N LYS A 414 -24.33 25.96 -20.57
CA LYS A 414 -24.85 27.03 -21.44
C LYS A 414 -23.76 27.64 -22.32
N ASP A 415 -22.52 27.62 -21.82
CA ASP A 415 -21.36 28.25 -22.45
C ASP A 415 -20.50 27.24 -23.23
N ILE A 416 -20.92 25.97 -23.30
CA ILE A 416 -20.15 24.87 -23.89
C ILE A 416 -20.77 24.44 -25.22
N GLN A 417 -20.02 24.56 -26.29
CA GLN A 417 -20.38 24.11 -27.64
C GLN A 417 -19.28 23.22 -28.23
N GLU A 418 -18.02 23.51 -27.93
CA GLU A 418 -16.83 22.85 -28.49
C GLU A 418 -15.98 22.20 -27.39
N GLU A 419 -15.14 21.23 -27.78
CA GLU A 419 -14.29 20.45 -26.86
C GLU A 419 -13.31 21.32 -26.06
N ASN A 420 -12.71 22.34 -26.68
CA ASN A 420 -11.74 23.22 -26.03
C ASN A 420 -12.34 24.10 -24.92
N GLN A 421 -13.69 24.19 -24.84
CA GLN A 421 -14.41 24.91 -23.80
C GLN A 421 -14.65 24.06 -22.55
N ILE A 422 -14.44 22.74 -22.62
CA ILE A 422 -14.53 21.87 -21.44
C ILE A 422 -13.53 22.35 -20.38
N PRO A 423 -13.92 22.45 -19.09
CA PRO A 423 -13.03 22.96 -18.04
C PRO A 423 -11.70 22.18 -17.93
N LEU A 424 -10.61 22.89 -17.65
CA LEU A 424 -9.30 22.34 -17.31
C LEU A 424 -8.90 22.83 -15.91
N LEU A 425 -8.91 21.93 -14.92
CA LEU A 425 -8.85 22.31 -13.51
C LEU A 425 -7.42 22.31 -12.95
N GLY A 426 -6.48 21.63 -13.61
CA GLY A 426 -5.10 21.50 -13.13
C GLY A 426 -4.95 20.44 -12.03
N LEU A 427 -5.71 19.35 -12.10
CA LEU A 427 -5.72 18.30 -11.07
C LEU A 427 -4.42 17.48 -11.06
N PHE A 428 -3.82 17.24 -12.23
CA PHE A 428 -2.61 16.43 -12.35
C PHE A 428 -1.32 17.27 -12.28
N LYS A 429 -1.39 18.52 -12.77
CA LYS A 429 -0.33 19.52 -12.70
C LYS A 429 -0.94 20.87 -12.35
N GLU A 430 -0.35 21.50 -11.35
CA GLU A 430 -0.79 22.78 -10.81
C GLU A 430 -0.94 23.86 -11.90
N ARG A 431 -1.97 24.70 -11.72
CA ARG A 431 -2.22 25.94 -12.47
C ARG A 431 -2.37 27.11 -11.50
N ALA A 432 -2.17 28.33 -11.98
CA ALA A 432 -2.19 29.55 -11.14
C ALA A 432 -3.52 29.75 -10.37
N GLU A 433 -4.65 29.35 -10.96
CA GLU A 433 -5.99 29.44 -10.35
C GLU A 433 -6.55 28.08 -9.89
N GLY A 434 -5.70 27.04 -9.88
CA GLY A 434 -6.09 25.69 -9.45
C GLY A 434 -5.90 25.45 -7.96
N ALA A 435 -6.33 24.26 -7.50
CA ALA A 435 -6.13 23.81 -6.13
C ALA A 435 -4.65 23.65 -5.76
N GLY A 436 -4.36 23.75 -4.47
CA GLY A 436 -3.01 23.59 -3.92
C GLY A 436 -2.38 22.25 -4.30
N HIS A 437 -1.06 22.26 -4.53
CA HIS A 437 -0.29 21.05 -4.79
C HIS A 437 0.87 20.95 -3.82
N GLY A 438 1.07 19.77 -3.23
CA GLY A 438 2.14 19.55 -2.25
C GLY A 438 3.52 19.88 -2.83
N PHE A 439 3.79 19.43 -4.06
CA PHE A 439 4.99 19.81 -4.84
C PHE A 439 4.59 20.65 -6.05
N GLY A 440 3.94 21.79 -5.78
CA GLY A 440 3.57 22.79 -6.78
C GLY A 440 4.76 23.63 -7.30
N THR A 441 4.44 24.65 -8.08
CA THR A 441 5.39 25.52 -8.79
C THR A 441 6.32 26.26 -7.84
N THR A 442 5.79 26.80 -6.74
CA THR A 442 6.57 27.48 -5.69
C THR A 442 7.56 26.51 -5.05
N SER A 443 7.10 25.35 -4.59
CA SER A 443 7.96 24.29 -4.04
C SER A 443 9.08 23.89 -5.01
N VAL A 444 8.75 23.58 -6.27
CA VAL A 444 9.74 23.19 -7.28
C VAL A 444 10.78 24.27 -7.52
N ARG A 445 10.37 25.54 -7.64
CA ARG A 445 11.27 26.67 -7.86
C ARG A 445 12.25 26.83 -6.70
N GLU A 446 11.74 26.81 -5.47
CA GLU A 446 12.59 27.03 -4.29
C GLU A 446 13.52 25.84 -4.01
N PHE A 447 13.13 24.60 -4.31
CA PHE A 447 14.06 23.48 -4.30
C PHE A 447 15.21 23.68 -5.30
N VAL A 448 14.91 24.16 -6.52
CA VAL A 448 15.95 24.49 -7.51
C VAL A 448 16.89 25.54 -6.95
N ASN A 449 16.37 26.62 -6.35
CA ASN A 449 17.19 27.66 -5.73
C ASN A 449 18.14 27.09 -4.66
N MET A 450 17.64 26.24 -3.76
CA MET A 450 18.48 25.57 -2.75
C MET A 450 19.55 24.67 -3.37
N THR A 451 19.30 24.01 -4.50
CA THR A 451 20.30 23.16 -5.16
C THR A 451 21.39 23.90 -5.92
N GLU A 452 21.23 25.21 -6.15
CA GLU A 452 22.24 26.08 -6.75
C GLU A 452 23.03 26.89 -5.70
N GLU A 453 22.64 26.82 -4.43
CA GLU A 453 23.38 27.42 -3.30
C GLU A 453 24.69 26.65 -3.04
N PRO A 454 25.81 27.33 -2.74
CA PRO A 454 27.05 26.67 -2.31
C PRO A 454 26.85 25.82 -1.04
N ILE A 455 27.64 24.77 -0.88
CA ILE A 455 27.56 23.90 0.31
C ILE A 455 28.29 24.56 1.48
N HIS A 456 27.54 24.95 2.51
CA HIS A 456 28.05 25.77 3.62
C HIS A 456 28.69 25.00 4.79
N TYR A 457 28.46 23.69 4.92
CA TYR A 457 29.11 22.89 5.98
C TYR A 457 30.55 22.44 5.64
N ILE A 458 31.11 22.90 4.52
CA ILE A 458 32.49 22.64 4.08
C ILE A 458 33.30 23.92 4.27
N ASP A 459 34.46 23.83 4.91
CA ASP A 459 35.33 24.99 5.13
C ASP A 459 35.99 25.43 3.79
N GLU A 460 35.79 26.68 3.36
CA GLU A 460 36.26 27.21 2.07
C GLU A 460 37.78 27.55 1.99
N GLU A 461 38.54 27.47 3.08
CA GLU A 461 39.98 27.82 3.09
C GLU A 461 40.89 26.73 2.49
N SER A 462 40.77 26.35 1.20
CA SER A 462 41.80 25.51 0.54
C SER A 462 41.77 25.45 -1.00
N SER A 463 41.61 26.59 -1.68
CA SER A 463 41.59 26.65 -3.16
C SER A 463 42.96 26.80 -3.84
N GLU A 464 44.08 26.36 -3.24
CA GLU A 464 45.37 26.28 -3.95
C GLU A 464 45.65 24.85 -4.49
N PRO A 465 46.19 24.72 -5.73
CA PRO A 465 46.52 23.42 -6.31
C PRO A 465 47.81 22.89 -5.66
N VAL A 466 47.69 22.01 -4.67
CA VAL A 466 48.86 21.41 -3.99
C VAL A 466 49.36 20.17 -4.73
N VAL A 467 50.65 20.18 -5.04
CA VAL A 467 51.42 19.03 -5.53
C VAL A 467 51.63 18.07 -4.37
N HIS A 468 51.16 16.82 -4.49
CA HIS A 468 51.32 15.78 -3.47
C HIS A 468 52.80 15.50 -3.13
N LEU A 469 53.16 15.65 -1.85
CA LEU A 469 54.34 15.02 -1.25
C LEU A 469 53.90 13.92 -0.27
N PRO A 470 54.67 12.82 -0.09
CA PRO A 470 54.17 11.56 0.48
C PRO A 470 54.01 11.54 2.01
N GLN A 471 54.01 12.68 2.70
CA GLN A 471 54.07 12.74 4.17
C GLN A 471 53.17 13.79 4.84
N ASP A 472 52.29 14.51 4.12
CA ASP A 472 51.33 15.44 4.74
C ASP A 472 49.95 14.77 4.94
N ASP A 473 49.55 14.59 6.20
CA ASP A 473 48.22 14.12 6.64
C ASP A 473 47.14 15.23 6.54
N SER A 474 47.38 16.32 5.80
CA SER A 474 46.37 17.37 5.57
C SER A 474 45.39 16.95 4.47
N TYR A 475 44.47 16.04 4.82
CA TYR A 475 43.31 15.75 3.97
C TYR A 475 42.32 16.92 4.03
N LEU A 476 42.07 17.56 2.88
CA LEU A 476 41.02 18.56 2.74
C LEU A 476 39.66 17.85 2.80
N ASP A 477 38.77 18.35 3.66
CA ASP A 477 37.40 17.85 3.81
C ASP A 477 36.61 18.14 2.52
N GLN A 478 36.28 17.09 1.75
CA GLN A 478 35.55 17.25 0.49
C GLN A 478 34.02 17.27 0.68
N GLY A 479 33.56 17.10 1.93
CA GLY A 479 32.16 17.08 2.32
C GLY A 479 31.42 15.78 1.99
N PHE A 480 32.12 14.74 1.54
CA PHE A 480 31.52 13.45 1.16
C PHE A 480 31.54 12.41 2.29
N GLU A 481 32.17 12.75 3.41
CA GLU A 481 32.32 11.97 4.62
C GLU A 481 31.19 12.26 5.61
N LYS A 482 30.88 11.28 6.46
CA LYS A 482 29.86 11.39 7.51
C LYS A 482 30.19 12.56 8.43
N ARG A 483 29.25 13.48 8.61
CA ARG A 483 29.42 14.59 9.56
C ARG A 483 29.35 14.05 10.99
N SER A 484 30.22 14.56 11.85
CA SER A 484 30.14 14.32 13.28
C SER A 484 28.95 15.06 13.90
N ALA A 485 28.44 14.59 15.03
CA ALA A 485 27.37 15.28 15.75
C ALA A 485 27.75 16.73 16.09
N ALA A 486 29.02 16.98 16.44
CA ALA A 486 29.52 18.33 16.72
C ALA A 486 29.43 19.26 15.49
N GLN A 487 29.79 18.77 14.29
CA GLN A 487 29.68 19.53 13.05
C GLN A 487 28.21 19.84 12.69
N ILE A 488 27.31 18.86 12.80
CA ILE A 488 25.87 19.05 12.55
C ILE A 488 25.30 20.11 13.50
N ASN A 489 25.66 20.02 14.78
CA ASN A 489 25.17 20.93 15.82
C ASN A 489 25.69 22.36 15.68
N ALA A 490 26.88 22.54 15.10
CA ALA A 490 27.50 23.86 14.90
C ALA A 490 27.03 24.57 13.62
N ALA A 491 26.39 23.86 12.69
CA ALA A 491 25.91 24.44 11.44
C ALA A 491 24.79 25.47 11.66
N SER A 492 24.67 26.43 10.75
CA SER A 492 23.56 27.39 10.69
C SER A 492 22.65 27.10 9.51
N ILE A 493 21.37 27.46 9.62
CA ILE A 493 20.41 27.37 8.51
C ILE A 493 20.88 28.28 7.36
N THR A 494 20.86 27.77 6.13
CA THR A 494 21.29 28.54 4.95
C THR A 494 20.21 29.55 4.49
N PRO A 495 20.61 30.69 3.88
CA PRO A 495 19.67 31.68 3.36
C PRO A 495 18.62 31.12 2.40
N ALA A 496 19.01 30.24 1.45
CA ALA A 496 18.06 29.70 0.49
C ALA A 496 16.99 28.80 1.16
N TYR A 497 17.34 28.11 2.25
CA TYR A 497 16.38 27.31 3.01
C TYR A 497 15.36 28.18 3.78
N LEU A 498 15.81 29.30 4.35
CA LEU A 498 14.89 30.25 5.00
C LEU A 498 13.89 30.85 4.00
N GLU A 499 14.36 31.24 2.81
CA GLU A 499 13.50 31.73 1.74
C GLU A 499 12.52 30.64 1.26
N PHE A 500 13.01 29.40 1.10
CA PHE A 500 12.16 28.24 0.78
C PHE A 500 11.02 28.08 1.79
N CYS A 501 11.31 28.05 3.09
CA CYS A 501 10.28 27.93 4.12
C CYS A 501 9.29 29.10 4.08
N GLN A 502 9.78 30.34 3.99
CA GLN A 502 8.93 31.53 3.94
C GLN A 502 7.96 31.50 2.75
N GLN A 503 8.46 31.23 1.54
CA GLN A 503 7.65 31.19 0.32
C GLN A 503 6.67 30.01 0.34
N LEU A 504 7.10 28.85 0.85
CA LEU A 504 6.25 27.67 0.90
C LEU A 504 5.13 27.81 1.95
N TYR A 505 5.41 28.41 3.11
CA TYR A 505 4.39 28.71 4.11
C TYR A 505 3.37 29.71 3.58
N ALA A 506 3.82 30.81 2.96
CA ALA A 506 2.91 31.78 2.34
C ALA A 506 2.03 31.17 1.23
N GLU A 507 2.57 30.22 0.46
CA GLU A 507 1.82 29.49 -0.55
C GLU A 507 0.75 28.59 0.08
N ARG A 508 1.11 27.82 1.10
CA ARG A 508 0.20 26.89 1.78
C ARG A 508 -0.87 27.59 2.61
N ASP A 509 -0.57 28.76 3.16
CA ASP A 509 -1.54 29.64 3.84
C ASP A 509 -2.60 30.19 2.88
N LYS A 510 -2.30 30.26 1.57
CA LYS A 510 -3.23 30.72 0.55
C LYS A 510 -3.95 29.55 -0.14
N ARG A 511 -3.21 28.49 -0.46
CA ARG A 511 -3.65 27.32 -1.21
C ARG A 511 -3.16 26.06 -0.48
N PRO A 512 -3.86 25.66 0.60
CA PRO A 512 -3.45 24.50 1.38
C PRO A 512 -3.47 23.25 0.51
N ALA A 513 -2.49 22.37 0.72
CA ALA A 513 -2.30 21.15 -0.07
C ALA A 513 -2.52 19.89 0.76
N THR A 514 -2.60 20.01 2.08
CA THR A 514 -2.74 18.90 3.03
C THR A 514 -3.58 19.33 4.25
N LEU A 515 -4.08 18.36 5.03
CA LEU A 515 -4.87 18.67 6.24
C LEU A 515 -4.09 19.51 7.24
N ARG A 516 -2.81 19.18 7.43
CA ARG A 516 -1.95 19.91 8.37
C ARG A 516 -1.72 21.38 8.00
N ASP A 517 -1.99 21.80 6.77
CA ASP A 517 -1.89 23.21 6.37
C ASP A 517 -3.01 24.06 7.00
N VAL A 518 -4.16 23.47 7.35
CA VAL A 518 -5.26 24.14 8.10
C VAL A 518 -5.26 23.81 9.59
N LEU A 519 -4.18 23.22 10.10
CA LEU A 519 -3.93 23.03 11.53
C LEU A 519 -2.81 23.97 11.96
N ALA A 520 -3.15 25.06 12.64
CA ALA A 520 -2.17 26.01 13.15
C ALA A 520 -1.53 25.49 14.45
N LEU A 521 -0.25 25.81 14.64
CA LEU A 521 0.39 25.76 15.97
C LEU A 521 -0.28 26.81 16.89
N PRO A 522 0.03 26.85 18.20
CA PRO A 522 -0.57 27.82 19.11
C PRO A 522 -0.40 29.25 18.61
N LEU A 523 -1.49 30.02 18.57
CA LEU A 523 -1.42 31.40 18.08
C LEU A 523 -0.82 32.30 19.17
N ASP A 524 0.09 33.19 18.79
CA ASP A 524 0.77 34.10 19.72
C ASP A 524 0.05 35.43 19.91
N PHE A 525 -0.67 35.55 21.02
CA PHE A 525 -1.37 36.76 21.41
C PHE A 525 -0.43 37.88 21.88
N ASN A 526 0.86 37.63 22.13
CA ASN A 526 1.82 38.69 22.44
C ASN A 526 2.01 39.65 21.26
N THR A 527 1.73 39.21 20.03
CA THR A 527 1.82 40.03 18.82
C THR A 527 0.68 41.05 18.67
N ALA A 528 -0.44 40.86 19.39
CA ALA A 528 -1.62 41.70 19.29
C ALA A 528 -1.59 42.90 20.26
N ASN A 529 -1.65 44.12 19.72
CA ASN A 529 -1.58 45.36 20.49
C ASN A 529 -2.79 46.30 20.31
N ASN A 530 -3.73 45.94 19.43
CA ASN A 530 -4.91 46.73 19.11
C ASN A 530 -6.11 45.81 18.82
N VAL A 531 -7.32 46.40 18.70
CA VAL A 531 -8.58 45.66 18.52
C VAL A 531 -8.52 44.77 17.27
N GLU A 532 -8.07 45.33 16.14
CA GLU A 532 -8.00 44.62 14.85
C GLU A 532 -7.12 43.36 14.93
N ALA A 533 -5.96 43.43 15.59
CA ALA A 533 -5.06 42.30 15.75
C ALA A 533 -5.67 41.19 16.61
N PHE A 534 -6.32 41.52 17.74
CA PHE A 534 -7.02 40.53 18.55
C PHE A 534 -8.22 39.93 17.80
N THR A 535 -9.02 40.75 17.12
CA THR A 535 -10.15 40.29 16.30
C THR A 535 -9.67 39.32 15.23
N LYS A 536 -8.54 39.61 14.56
CA LYS A 536 -7.94 38.71 13.56
C LYS A 536 -7.49 37.38 14.17
N LEU A 537 -6.79 37.38 15.31
CA LEU A 537 -6.36 36.14 15.98
C LEU A 537 -7.54 35.27 16.40
N PHE A 538 -8.57 35.88 17.02
CA PHE A 538 -9.77 35.15 17.39
C PHE A 538 -10.48 34.59 16.15
N ALA A 539 -10.66 35.38 15.10
CA ALA A 539 -11.36 34.97 13.89
C ALA A 539 -10.71 33.77 13.18
N LEU A 540 -9.41 33.53 13.38
CA LEU A 540 -8.72 32.36 12.85
C LEU A 540 -9.19 31.06 13.51
N TYR A 541 -9.59 31.04 14.78
CA TYR A 541 -10.07 29.81 15.40
C TYR A 541 -11.43 29.38 14.84
N SER A 542 -11.51 28.15 14.35
CA SER A 542 -12.79 27.54 13.97
C SER A 542 -13.61 27.22 15.21
N LEU A 543 -14.88 27.64 15.21
CA LEU A 543 -15.79 27.46 16.36
C LEU A 543 -16.25 26.01 16.52
N GLU A 544 -16.13 25.20 15.47
CA GLU A 544 -16.49 23.78 15.46
C GLU A 544 -15.25 22.95 15.10
N GLY A 545 -15.26 21.66 15.48
CA GLY A 545 -14.23 20.72 15.06
C GLY A 545 -12.89 20.80 15.80
N ASN A 546 -12.80 21.58 16.88
CA ASN A 546 -11.64 21.63 17.78
C ASN A 546 -11.96 20.97 19.13
N ASN A 547 -10.96 20.37 19.78
CA ASN A 547 -11.08 19.92 21.18
C ASN A 547 -10.76 21.05 22.18
N ASN A 548 -9.85 21.95 21.80
CA ASN A 548 -9.41 23.11 22.57
C ASN A 548 -8.78 24.16 21.63
N TYR A 549 -8.42 25.33 22.17
CA TYR A 549 -7.68 26.39 21.49
C TYR A 549 -6.39 26.69 22.24
N SER A 550 -5.27 26.19 21.74
CA SER A 550 -3.98 26.47 22.33
C SER A 550 -3.45 27.83 21.89
N ALA A 551 -3.10 28.68 22.86
CA ALA A 551 -2.66 30.06 22.64
C ALA A 551 -1.46 30.41 23.52
N GLN A 552 -0.49 31.13 22.94
CA GLN A 552 0.61 31.75 23.70
C GLN A 552 0.22 33.18 24.10
N GLY A 553 0.63 33.61 25.30
CA GLY A 553 0.40 34.99 25.73
C GLY A 553 -1.02 35.34 26.15
N PHE A 554 -1.95 34.38 26.15
CA PHE A 554 -3.35 34.56 26.53
C PHE A 554 -3.88 33.33 27.28
N SER A 555 -4.59 33.55 28.38
CA SER A 555 -5.36 32.51 29.08
C SER A 555 -6.73 33.02 29.50
N ALA A 556 -7.68 32.10 29.56
CA ALA A 556 -9.03 32.33 30.05
C ALA A 556 -9.38 31.27 31.10
N GLU A 557 -9.65 31.69 32.33
CA GLU A 557 -10.00 30.79 33.44
C GLU A 557 -11.40 31.11 33.97
N GLN A 558 -12.21 30.07 34.17
CA GLN A 558 -13.53 30.24 34.77
C GLN A 558 -13.40 30.38 36.30
N VAL A 559 -13.73 31.57 36.82
CA VAL A 559 -13.63 31.86 38.26
C VAL A 559 -14.97 31.74 38.99
N ALA A 560 -16.09 31.82 38.28
CA ALA A 560 -17.44 31.48 38.77
C ALA A 560 -18.39 31.18 37.59
N ASP A 561 -19.65 30.81 37.87
CA ASP A 561 -20.65 30.59 36.81
C ASP A 561 -20.75 31.82 35.90
N GLN A 562 -20.51 31.63 34.60
CA GLN A 562 -20.45 32.68 33.56
C GLN A 562 -19.39 33.78 33.77
N HIS A 563 -18.52 33.67 34.78
CA HIS A 563 -17.49 34.68 35.10
C HIS A 563 -16.10 34.15 34.77
N TRP A 564 -15.36 34.91 33.97
CA TRP A 564 -14.07 34.53 33.41
C TRP A 564 -13.01 35.55 33.76
N GLN A 565 -11.82 35.07 34.14
CA GLN A 565 -10.61 35.85 34.28
C GLN A 565 -9.78 35.69 33.01
N LEU A 566 -9.44 36.80 32.37
CA LEU A 566 -8.62 36.83 31.16
C LEU A 566 -7.26 37.45 31.47
N CYS A 567 -6.17 36.74 31.17
CA CYS A 567 -4.81 37.18 31.44
C CYS A 567 -3.99 37.26 30.15
N LEU A 568 -3.05 38.23 30.12
CA LEU A 568 -2.04 38.39 29.08
C LEU A 568 -0.65 38.37 29.71
N ASP A 569 0.32 37.71 29.07
CA ASP A 569 1.71 37.61 29.56
C ASP A 569 2.41 38.97 29.61
N GLN A 570 2.07 39.88 28.68
CA GLN A 570 2.52 41.27 28.66
C GLN A 570 1.35 42.20 29.03
N PRO A 571 1.02 42.35 30.32
CA PRO A 571 -0.15 43.09 30.76
C PRO A 571 0.03 44.60 30.54
N GLN A 572 -0.88 45.19 29.76
CA GLN A 572 -0.97 46.63 29.56
C GLN A 572 -2.44 47.03 29.46
N GLU A 573 -2.85 48.11 30.12
CA GLU A 573 -4.25 48.56 30.19
C GLU A 573 -4.88 48.71 28.80
N SER A 574 -4.18 49.37 27.87
CA SER A 574 -4.63 49.54 26.48
C SER A 574 -4.78 48.22 25.71
N ARG A 575 -4.01 47.18 26.05
CA ARG A 575 -4.15 45.85 25.43
C ARG A 575 -5.37 45.12 25.97
N TYR A 576 -5.66 45.23 27.27
CA TYR A 576 -6.86 44.67 27.86
C TYR A 576 -8.14 45.36 27.36
N GLU A 577 -8.11 46.68 27.17
CA GLU A 577 -9.20 47.43 26.51
C GLU A 577 -9.44 46.91 25.08
N ALA A 578 -8.36 46.70 24.32
CA ALA A 578 -8.44 46.17 22.97
C ALA A 578 -8.95 44.72 22.91
N LEU A 579 -8.46 43.87 23.81
CA LEU A 579 -8.91 42.49 23.99
C LEU A 579 -10.41 42.44 24.28
N LEU A 580 -10.90 43.20 25.26
CA LEU A 580 -12.32 43.27 25.58
C LEU A 580 -13.15 43.75 24.39
N ALA A 581 -12.70 44.81 23.71
CA ALA A 581 -13.40 45.33 22.53
C ALA A 581 -13.51 44.29 21.41
N SER A 582 -12.46 43.50 21.16
CA SER A 582 -12.49 42.42 20.17
C SER A 582 -13.46 41.29 20.53
N LEU A 583 -13.56 40.91 21.81
CA LEU A 583 -14.50 39.88 22.27
C LEU A 583 -15.95 40.36 22.19
N VAL A 584 -16.19 41.64 22.50
CA VAL A 584 -17.49 42.29 22.34
C VAL A 584 -17.85 42.42 20.85
N GLU A 585 -16.89 42.69 19.96
CA GLU A 585 -17.13 42.70 18.51
C GLU A 585 -17.57 41.31 18.01
N ARG A 586 -16.90 40.24 18.48
CA ARG A 586 -17.21 38.87 18.05
C ARG A 586 -18.52 38.32 18.64
N PHE A 587 -18.79 38.57 19.92
CA PHE A 587 -19.89 37.93 20.65
C PHE A 587 -21.00 38.88 21.11
N ALA A 588 -20.91 40.15 20.76
CA ALA A 588 -21.87 41.20 21.10
C ALA A 588 -22.17 41.25 22.61
N SER A 589 -23.45 41.34 22.99
CA SER A 589 -23.91 41.46 24.38
C SER A 589 -23.66 40.22 25.25
N ASN A 590 -23.08 39.16 24.70
CA ASN A 590 -22.73 37.95 25.45
C ASN A 590 -21.43 38.10 26.25
N VAL A 591 -20.65 39.16 26.05
CA VAL A 591 -19.44 39.47 26.84
C VAL A 591 -19.58 40.86 27.47
N LYS A 592 -19.34 40.97 28.78
CA LYS A 592 -19.40 42.25 29.49
C LYS A 592 -18.32 42.32 30.58
N LEU A 593 -17.56 43.42 30.64
CA LEU A 593 -16.63 43.68 31.74
C LEU A 593 -17.36 43.77 33.09
N ILE A 594 -16.80 43.14 34.12
CA ILE A 594 -17.26 43.21 35.51
C ILE A 594 -16.13 43.69 36.42
N ASP A 595 -16.48 44.20 37.61
CA ASP A 595 -15.50 44.68 38.58
C ASP A 595 -14.53 43.55 38.96
N SER A 596 -13.24 43.79 38.71
CA SER A 596 -12.18 42.83 39.03
C SER A 596 -11.78 42.98 40.51
N PRO A 597 -11.54 41.88 41.26
CA PRO A 597 -11.01 41.95 42.61
C PRO A 597 -9.68 42.70 42.63
N LYS A 598 -9.45 43.52 43.67
CA LYS A 598 -8.16 44.20 43.84
C LYS A 598 -7.05 43.17 44.00
N ASP A 599 -5.91 43.42 43.36
CA ASP A 599 -4.69 42.60 43.42
C ASP A 599 -4.75 41.23 42.70
N VAL A 600 -5.76 41.01 41.84
CA VAL A 600 -5.83 39.84 40.94
C VAL A 600 -5.41 40.24 39.51
N PRO A 601 -4.48 39.51 38.86
CA PRO A 601 -4.00 39.86 37.52
C PRO A 601 -5.06 39.59 36.43
N GLY A 602 -5.15 40.46 35.44
CA GLY A 602 -6.07 40.30 34.30
C GLY A 602 -7.37 41.10 34.40
N ILE A 603 -8.29 40.87 33.46
CA ILE A 603 -9.63 41.47 33.48
C ILE A 603 -10.69 40.40 33.73
N HIS A 604 -11.74 40.77 34.46
CA HIS A 604 -12.88 39.88 34.69
C HIS A 604 -14.05 40.23 33.77
N VAL A 605 -14.58 39.22 33.09
CA VAL A 605 -15.73 39.36 32.18
C VAL A 605 -16.83 38.38 32.53
N LEU A 606 -18.07 38.83 32.37
CA LEU A 606 -19.25 37.98 32.27
C LEU A 606 -19.36 37.51 30.82
N ALA A 607 -19.25 36.20 30.57
CA ALA A 607 -19.43 35.59 29.26
C ALA A 607 -20.57 34.57 29.29
N LYS A 608 -21.45 34.58 28.28
CA LYS A 608 -22.65 33.71 28.21
C LYS A 608 -22.72 32.91 26.91
N ALA A 609 -23.42 31.78 26.96
CA ALA A 609 -23.69 30.91 25.79
C ALA A 609 -22.38 30.59 25.03
N HIS A 610 -22.39 30.70 23.70
CA HIS A 610 -21.23 30.44 22.83
C HIS A 610 -19.96 31.20 23.23
N ALA A 611 -20.06 32.39 23.86
CA ALA A 611 -18.88 33.11 24.33
C ALA A 611 -18.21 32.41 25.52
N ALA A 612 -19.01 31.82 26.42
CA ALA A 612 -18.49 31.04 27.54
C ALA A 612 -17.90 29.71 27.05
N GLU A 613 -18.56 29.03 26.10
CA GLU A 613 -18.05 27.80 25.48
C GLU A 613 -16.72 28.04 24.76
N PHE A 614 -16.63 29.13 23.98
CA PHE A 614 -15.39 29.50 23.29
C PHE A 614 -14.24 29.80 24.26
N LEU A 615 -14.49 30.56 25.33
CA LEU A 615 -13.47 30.86 26.35
C LEU A 615 -13.05 29.60 27.13
N ALA A 616 -13.98 28.68 27.38
CA ALA A 616 -13.71 27.41 28.07
C ALA A 616 -12.73 26.50 27.34
N MET A 617 -12.62 26.66 26.02
CA MET A 617 -11.75 25.84 25.19
C MET A 617 -10.30 26.32 25.19
N PHE A 618 -9.98 27.52 25.70
CA PHE A 618 -8.60 28.02 25.65
C PHE A 618 -7.67 27.27 26.61
N VAL A 619 -6.54 26.83 26.07
CA VAL A 619 -5.45 26.22 26.83
C VAL A 619 -4.20 27.07 26.62
N TYR A 620 -3.50 27.37 27.71
CA TYR A 620 -2.26 28.14 27.65
C TYR A 620 -1.13 27.27 27.09
N ALA A 621 -0.48 27.75 26.02
CA ALA A 621 0.73 27.16 25.47
C ALA A 621 1.97 27.70 26.21
N PRO A 622 3.00 26.88 26.47
CA PRO A 622 4.23 27.33 27.12
C PRO A 622 4.89 28.51 26.41
N ALA A 623 5.55 29.36 27.20
CA ALA A 623 6.38 30.44 26.69
C ALA A 623 7.63 29.88 25.98
N ALA A 624 8.12 30.61 24.98
CA ALA A 624 9.32 30.24 24.25
C ALA A 624 10.54 30.10 25.16
N ILE A 625 11.39 29.12 24.85
CA ILE A 625 12.67 28.86 25.53
C ILE A 625 13.84 29.17 24.60
N ALA A 626 15.06 29.18 25.14
CA ALA A 626 16.24 29.37 24.32
C ALA A 626 16.54 28.11 23.47
N VAL A 627 16.95 28.29 22.21
CA VAL A 627 17.22 27.19 21.25
C VAL A 627 18.32 26.22 21.75
N ASN A 628 19.22 26.68 22.62
CA ASN A 628 20.25 25.84 23.23
C ASN A 628 19.71 24.90 24.33
N GLU A 629 18.48 25.09 24.82
CA GLU A 629 17.79 24.16 25.72
C GLU A 629 17.11 23.01 24.97
N VAL A 630 16.97 23.12 23.65
CA VAL A 630 16.36 22.10 22.79
C VAL A 630 17.39 21.02 22.44
N GLN A 631 16.91 19.79 22.26
CA GLN A 631 17.67 18.64 21.75
C GLN A 631 18.51 19.03 20.54
N THR A 632 19.63 18.32 20.36
CA THR A 632 20.62 18.74 19.38
C THR A 632 20.15 18.46 17.95
N ALA A 633 20.71 19.19 16.97
CA ALA A 633 20.36 18.97 15.56
C ALA A 633 20.75 17.56 15.10
N ALA A 634 21.87 17.03 15.61
CA ALA A 634 22.28 15.64 15.37
C ALA A 634 21.22 14.64 15.85
N ASP A 635 20.65 14.84 17.05
CA ASP A 635 19.58 13.97 17.59
C ASP A 635 18.32 14.02 16.72
N ILE A 636 18.00 15.19 16.14
CA ILE A 636 16.88 15.34 15.20
C ILE A 636 17.19 14.66 13.88
N THR A 637 18.37 14.87 13.29
CA THR A 637 18.74 14.21 12.01
C THR A 637 18.67 12.70 12.09
N ALA A 638 18.97 12.11 13.26
CA ALA A 638 18.88 10.67 13.50
C ALA A 638 17.44 10.13 13.43
N THR A 639 16.41 10.97 13.58
CA THR A 639 14.99 10.57 13.42
C THR A 639 14.53 10.66 11.96
N LEU A 640 15.33 11.26 11.08
CA LEU A 640 14.99 11.45 9.66
C LEU A 640 15.41 10.22 8.84
N ALA A 641 14.63 9.91 7.82
CA ALA A 641 14.91 8.84 6.87
C ALA A 641 14.67 9.27 5.43
N SER A 642 15.41 8.72 4.46
CA SER A 642 15.06 8.85 3.05
C SER A 642 13.93 7.90 2.69
N GLY A 643 13.11 8.26 1.71
CA GLY A 643 12.07 7.38 1.18
C GLY A 643 12.62 6.10 0.54
N ALA A 644 11.85 5.02 0.65
CA ALA A 644 12.17 3.73 0.04
C ALA A 644 12.00 3.76 -1.49
N MET A 645 13.07 4.07 -2.22
CA MET A 645 13.04 4.23 -3.68
C MET A 645 14.00 3.23 -4.33
N SER A 646 13.50 2.38 -5.22
CA SER A 646 14.29 1.24 -5.71
C SER A 646 15.37 1.61 -6.71
N HIS A 647 16.52 0.93 -6.62
CA HIS A 647 17.46 0.82 -7.72
C HIS A 647 16.76 0.15 -8.92
N GLY A 648 16.67 0.85 -10.04
CA GLY A 648 15.81 0.53 -11.18
C GLY A 648 14.70 1.55 -11.37
N ALA A 649 13.99 1.95 -10.31
CA ALA A 649 13.15 3.15 -10.38
C ALA A 649 14.05 4.39 -10.54
N LEU A 650 15.11 4.47 -9.73
CA LEU A 650 16.20 5.42 -9.88
C LEU A 650 17.37 4.76 -10.63
N VAL A 651 18.15 5.57 -11.35
CA VAL A 651 19.45 5.13 -11.87
C VAL A 651 20.47 4.97 -10.73
N ALA A 652 21.52 4.17 -10.93
CA ALA A 652 22.53 3.87 -9.91
C ALA A 652 23.06 5.11 -9.18
N LYS A 653 23.52 6.11 -9.93
CA LYS A 653 24.10 7.35 -9.39
C LYS A 653 23.13 8.11 -8.49
N ALA A 654 21.87 8.24 -8.90
CA ALA A 654 20.85 8.95 -8.12
C ALA A 654 20.51 8.17 -6.84
N HIS A 655 20.40 6.85 -6.93
CA HIS A 655 20.15 5.99 -5.77
C HIS A 655 21.30 6.03 -4.74
N GLU A 656 22.54 5.98 -5.22
CA GLU A 656 23.74 6.17 -4.38
C GLU A 656 23.80 7.56 -3.75
N ALA A 657 23.46 8.60 -4.50
CA ALA A 657 23.48 9.97 -3.99
C ALA A 657 22.42 10.21 -2.90
N VAL A 658 21.24 9.61 -3.01
CA VAL A 658 20.25 9.64 -1.92
C VAL A 658 20.85 9.02 -0.67
N ALA A 659 21.40 7.80 -0.78
CA ALA A 659 21.97 7.13 0.38
C ALA A 659 23.14 7.90 1.00
N GLN A 660 24.07 8.37 0.16
CA GLN A 660 25.22 9.14 0.61
C GLN A 660 24.81 10.45 1.29
N GLY A 661 23.93 11.25 0.67
CA GLY A 661 23.50 12.53 1.24
C GLY A 661 22.78 12.38 2.57
N THR A 662 21.89 11.38 2.67
CA THR A 662 21.21 11.06 3.94
C THR A 662 22.20 10.58 5.00
N ASN A 663 23.16 9.73 4.65
CA ASN A 663 24.16 9.21 5.59
C ASN A 663 25.18 10.26 6.03
N ILE A 664 25.53 11.23 5.17
CA ILE A 664 26.39 12.37 5.53
C ILE A 664 25.75 13.17 6.67
N ALA A 665 24.44 13.41 6.60
CA ALA A 665 23.68 14.13 7.64
C ALA A 665 23.39 13.30 8.90
N GLY A 666 23.85 12.05 8.99
CA GLY A 666 23.58 11.17 10.14
C GLY A 666 22.20 10.49 10.14
N ALA A 667 21.36 10.78 9.15
CA ALA A 667 20.02 10.21 8.97
C ALA A 667 20.05 8.75 8.44
N MET A 668 18.87 8.18 8.17
CA MET A 668 18.69 6.79 7.75
C MET A 668 18.29 6.65 6.27
N SER A 669 19.20 6.18 5.42
CA SER A 669 18.91 5.93 3.99
C SER A 669 18.23 4.58 3.73
N ASN A 670 17.29 4.50 2.78
CA ASN A 670 16.53 3.29 2.46
C ASN A 670 16.73 2.80 1.01
N SER A 671 16.99 1.49 0.82
CA SER A 671 17.29 0.89 -0.48
C SER A 671 16.08 0.79 -1.42
N GLY A 672 14.86 0.73 -0.89
CA GLY A 672 13.66 0.32 -1.62
C GLY A 672 13.72 -1.13 -2.14
N GLU A 673 12.72 -1.50 -2.94
CA GLU A 673 12.42 -2.89 -3.37
C GLU A 673 13.37 -3.47 -4.44
N GLY A 674 14.42 -2.75 -4.84
CA GLY A 674 15.23 -3.08 -6.03
C GLY A 674 16.48 -3.90 -5.77
N GLY A 675 16.74 -4.25 -4.51
CA GLY A 675 18.06 -4.72 -4.07
C GLY A 675 19.09 -3.60 -4.02
N GLU A 676 20.33 -3.96 -3.69
CA GLU A 676 21.45 -3.03 -3.63
C GLU A 676 22.75 -3.70 -4.06
N ASN A 677 23.55 -3.00 -4.87
CA ASN A 677 24.83 -3.51 -5.35
C ASN A 677 25.83 -3.69 -4.18
N SER A 678 26.42 -4.88 -4.07
CA SER A 678 27.33 -5.24 -2.97
C SER A 678 28.60 -4.40 -2.89
N ARG A 679 29.00 -3.73 -3.98
CA ARG A 679 30.14 -2.78 -3.97
C ARG A 679 29.92 -1.59 -3.05
N ARG A 680 28.67 -1.31 -2.65
CA ARG A 680 28.34 -0.22 -1.72
C ARG A 680 28.45 -0.63 -0.26
N TYR A 681 28.38 -1.93 0.05
CA TYR A 681 28.33 -2.43 1.43
C TYR A 681 29.57 -1.97 2.22
N ASN A 682 29.39 -1.77 3.52
CA ASN A 682 30.43 -1.23 4.40
C ASN A 682 31.00 0.14 3.93
N SER A 683 30.17 0.98 3.31
CA SER A 683 30.55 2.35 2.90
C SER A 683 29.43 3.35 3.18
N ILE A 684 29.74 4.65 3.14
CA ILE A 684 28.73 5.71 3.31
C ILE A 684 27.65 5.70 2.23
N LYS A 685 27.88 5.01 1.11
CA LYS A 685 26.89 4.86 0.04
C LYS A 685 25.93 3.71 0.28
N ALA A 686 26.16 2.80 1.24
CA ALA A 686 25.22 1.72 1.53
C ALA A 686 23.96 2.25 2.21
N SER A 687 22.82 1.63 1.91
CA SER A 687 21.58 1.94 2.60
C SER A 687 21.55 1.28 3.97
N LYS A 688 21.35 2.08 5.03
CA LYS A 688 21.13 1.61 6.40
C LYS A 688 19.80 0.88 6.60
N ILE A 689 18.79 1.20 5.80
CA ILE A 689 17.51 0.52 5.75
C ILE A 689 17.44 -0.28 4.46
N LYS A 690 17.10 -1.57 4.58
CA LYS A 690 16.99 -2.50 3.47
C LYS A 690 15.59 -3.11 3.42
N GLN A 691 14.98 -3.21 2.25
CA GLN A 691 13.56 -3.53 2.12
C GLN A 691 13.29 -4.99 1.71
N PHE A 692 12.35 -5.63 2.38
CA PHE A 692 11.67 -6.84 1.95
C PHE A 692 10.33 -6.45 1.31
N ALA A 693 10.26 -6.56 -0.01
CA ALA A 693 9.02 -6.42 -0.78
C ALA A 693 8.63 -7.76 -1.42
N SER A 694 7.39 -7.91 -1.89
CA SER A 694 6.82 -9.17 -2.41
C SER A 694 7.68 -9.85 -3.47
N GLY A 695 8.35 -9.11 -4.35
CA GLY A 695 9.22 -9.69 -5.38
C GLY A 695 10.56 -10.27 -4.89
N ARG A 696 10.96 -9.99 -3.64
CA ARG A 696 12.26 -10.37 -3.03
C ARG A 696 13.49 -10.06 -3.92
N PHE A 697 13.40 -9.00 -4.72
CA PHE A 697 14.48 -8.65 -5.64
C PHE A 697 15.74 -8.22 -4.89
N GLY A 698 16.86 -8.84 -5.23
CA GLY A 698 18.17 -8.54 -4.64
C GLY A 698 18.26 -8.80 -3.13
N VAL A 699 17.36 -9.60 -2.56
CA VAL A 699 17.43 -10.08 -1.18
C VAL A 699 18.22 -11.39 -1.16
N TRP A 700 19.40 -11.35 -0.58
CA TRP A 700 20.32 -12.50 -0.47
C TRP A 700 21.15 -12.38 0.81
N THR A 701 21.87 -13.42 1.22
CA THR A 701 22.57 -13.45 2.53
C THR A 701 23.52 -12.27 2.73
N GLY A 702 24.28 -11.84 1.72
CA GLY A 702 25.21 -10.71 1.81
C GLY A 702 24.52 -9.34 1.91
N TYR A 703 23.30 -9.21 1.39
CA TYR A 703 22.47 -8.02 1.58
C TYR A 703 22.10 -7.83 3.06
N LEU A 704 21.90 -8.93 3.79
CA LEU A 704 21.59 -8.96 5.23
C LEU A 704 22.84 -8.89 6.12
N ALA A 705 23.99 -9.25 5.56
CA ALA A 705 25.27 -9.25 6.26
C ALA A 705 26.01 -7.90 6.19
N ASP A 706 25.52 -6.93 5.40
CA ASP A 706 26.11 -5.60 5.25
C ASP A 706 26.30 -4.91 6.62
N PRO A 707 27.52 -4.50 7.00
CA PRO A 707 27.77 -3.81 8.27
C PRO A 707 27.04 -2.48 8.44
N MET A 708 26.62 -1.85 7.34
CA MET A 708 25.86 -0.59 7.39
C MET A 708 24.37 -0.81 7.67
N LEU A 709 23.86 -2.05 7.60
CA LEU A 709 22.46 -2.36 7.84
C LEU A 709 22.09 -2.16 9.31
N GLU A 710 21.09 -1.32 9.57
CA GLU A 710 20.56 -1.04 10.90
C GLU A 710 19.07 -1.40 11.03
N GLU A 711 18.32 -1.41 9.92
CA GLU A 711 16.89 -1.78 9.90
C GLU A 711 16.49 -2.54 8.63
N ILE A 712 15.57 -3.49 8.76
CA ILE A 712 14.90 -4.12 7.61
C ILE A 712 13.45 -3.64 7.54
N GLU A 713 13.02 -3.13 6.38
CA GLU A 713 11.65 -2.70 6.14
C GLU A 713 10.84 -3.75 5.39
N ILE A 714 9.84 -4.34 6.03
CA ILE A 714 8.82 -5.16 5.38
C ILE A 714 7.78 -4.23 4.76
N LYS A 715 7.73 -4.20 3.43
CA LYS A 715 6.83 -3.35 2.66
C LYS A 715 5.52 -4.06 2.37
N ILE A 716 4.53 -3.91 3.24
CA ILE A 716 3.17 -4.43 3.00
C ILE A 716 2.48 -3.63 1.90
N ALA A 717 2.58 -2.30 1.94
CA ALA A 717 1.97 -1.44 0.94
C ALA A 717 2.74 -0.11 0.77
N GLN A 718 2.40 0.64 -0.27
CA GLN A 718 2.87 2.01 -0.50
C GLN A 718 1.69 2.92 -0.87
N GLY A 719 1.69 4.17 -0.41
CA GLY A 719 0.55 5.09 -0.55
C GLY A 719 0.09 5.37 -1.98
N ALA A 720 1.00 5.32 -2.96
CA ALA A 720 0.67 5.57 -4.37
C ALA A 720 -0.12 4.44 -5.06
N LYS A 721 -0.02 3.21 -4.54
CA LYS A 721 -0.70 2.02 -5.08
C LYS A 721 -0.84 0.91 -4.03
N PRO A 722 -1.63 1.15 -2.97
CA PRO A 722 -1.89 0.12 -1.96
C PRO A 722 -2.64 -1.08 -2.55
N GLY A 723 -2.37 -2.27 -2.01
CA GLY A 723 -2.94 -3.53 -2.49
C GLY A 723 -2.42 -3.98 -3.87
N GLU A 724 -1.36 -3.36 -4.39
CA GLU A 724 -0.74 -3.70 -5.69
C GLU A 724 0.77 -3.91 -5.53
N GLY A 725 1.35 -4.68 -6.46
CA GLY A 725 2.80 -4.91 -6.51
C GLY A 725 3.64 -3.75 -7.04
N GLY A 726 4.94 -3.79 -6.74
CA GLY A 726 5.95 -2.96 -7.39
C GLY A 726 5.95 -3.18 -8.91
N GLN A 727 6.18 -2.11 -9.69
CA GLN A 727 6.19 -2.18 -11.16
C GLN A 727 7.42 -1.47 -11.69
N LEU A 728 8.18 -2.16 -12.54
CA LEU A 728 9.31 -1.59 -13.26
C LEU A 728 9.18 -1.89 -14.76
N PRO A 729 8.90 -0.87 -15.60
CA PRO A 729 8.76 -1.03 -17.04
C PRO A 729 9.96 -1.72 -17.70
N SER A 730 9.72 -2.57 -18.70
CA SER A 730 10.74 -3.36 -19.42
C SER A 730 11.92 -2.53 -19.92
N ALA A 731 11.68 -1.33 -20.46
CA ALA A 731 12.72 -0.43 -20.97
C ALA A 731 13.74 0.01 -19.90
N LYS A 732 13.39 -0.10 -18.61
CA LYS A 732 14.29 0.22 -17.48
C LYS A 732 15.02 -1.01 -16.94
N VAL A 733 14.63 -2.21 -17.35
CA VAL A 733 15.26 -3.47 -16.94
C VAL A 733 16.41 -3.77 -17.89
N ASN A 734 17.49 -2.99 -17.74
CA ASN A 734 18.74 -3.24 -18.45
C ASN A 734 19.54 -4.40 -17.79
N VAL A 735 20.72 -4.71 -18.32
CA VAL A 735 21.56 -5.81 -17.82
C VAL A 735 21.95 -5.63 -16.35
N GLU A 736 22.28 -4.41 -15.93
CA GLU A 736 22.64 -4.10 -14.54
C GLU A 736 21.46 -4.35 -13.59
N ILE A 737 20.28 -3.85 -13.93
CA ILE A 737 19.07 -4.03 -13.13
C ILE A 737 18.64 -5.49 -13.10
N ALA A 738 18.66 -6.17 -14.24
CA ALA A 738 18.34 -7.60 -14.32
C ALA A 738 19.29 -8.43 -13.43
N ALA A 739 20.59 -8.15 -13.48
CA ALA A 739 21.57 -8.81 -12.62
C ALA A 739 21.35 -8.53 -11.12
N ALA A 740 21.07 -7.28 -10.74
CA ALA A 740 20.80 -6.91 -9.36
C ALA A 740 19.53 -7.58 -8.78
N ARG A 741 18.56 -7.90 -9.66
CA ARG A 741 17.26 -8.44 -9.27
C ARG A 741 17.11 -9.94 -9.51
N GLY A 742 18.10 -10.60 -10.13
CA GLY A 742 17.97 -12.00 -10.55
C GLY A 742 16.89 -12.21 -11.63
N GLY A 743 16.71 -11.22 -12.51
CA GLY A 743 15.71 -11.22 -13.58
C GLY A 743 16.32 -11.27 -14.98
N THR A 744 15.47 -11.17 -16.00
CA THR A 744 15.85 -11.22 -17.42
C THR A 744 15.89 -9.80 -18.02
N PRO A 745 16.97 -9.39 -18.70
CA PRO A 745 17.03 -8.08 -19.37
C PRO A 745 15.89 -7.88 -20.37
N GLY A 746 15.28 -6.69 -20.37
CA GLY A 746 14.19 -6.32 -21.27
C GLY A 746 12.82 -6.89 -20.92
N VAL A 747 12.70 -7.67 -19.84
CA VAL A 747 11.41 -8.19 -19.35
C VAL A 747 10.87 -7.26 -18.27
N GLU A 748 9.59 -6.90 -18.37
CA GLU A 748 8.93 -6.06 -17.35
C GLU A 748 8.84 -6.82 -16.01
N LEU A 749 9.16 -6.12 -14.91
CA LEU A 749 9.05 -6.69 -13.57
C LEU A 749 7.81 -6.13 -12.87
N VAL A 750 6.77 -6.96 -12.81
CA VAL A 750 5.58 -6.72 -11.97
C VAL A 750 5.69 -7.68 -10.80
N SER A 751 5.81 -7.12 -9.60
CA SER A 751 5.85 -7.94 -8.37
C SER A 751 4.45 -8.48 -8.07
N PRO A 752 4.33 -9.62 -7.39
CA PRO A 752 3.05 -10.06 -6.85
C PRO A 752 2.46 -8.97 -5.93
N PRO A 753 1.14 -8.75 -5.92
CA PRO A 753 0.51 -7.88 -4.93
C PRO A 753 0.74 -8.34 -3.49
N PRO A 754 0.55 -9.62 -3.12
CA PRO A 754 0.85 -10.08 -1.78
C PRO A 754 2.33 -10.45 -1.64
N HIS A 755 2.80 -10.38 -0.40
CA HIS A 755 3.89 -11.25 0.04
C HIS A 755 3.33 -12.67 0.15
N HIS A 756 3.85 -13.62 -0.63
CA HIS A 756 3.37 -15.03 -0.59
C HIS A 756 3.65 -15.75 0.73
N ASP A 757 4.36 -15.09 1.64
CA ASP A 757 4.68 -15.51 3.00
C ASP A 757 4.05 -14.61 4.07
N THR A 758 3.02 -13.81 3.72
CA THR A 758 2.20 -13.06 4.68
C THR A 758 0.71 -13.09 4.29
N TYR A 759 0.01 -14.18 4.61
CA TYR A 759 -1.44 -14.29 4.38
C TYR A 759 -2.28 -13.93 5.62
N SER A 760 -1.63 -13.76 6.77
CA SER A 760 -2.25 -13.32 8.02
C SER A 760 -1.25 -12.59 8.91
N ILE A 761 -1.71 -12.17 10.09
CA ILE A 761 -0.87 -11.48 11.08
C ILE A 761 0.22 -12.39 11.66
N GLU A 762 -0.07 -13.68 11.84
CA GLU A 762 0.90 -14.66 12.32
C GLU A 762 2.01 -14.94 11.28
N ASP A 763 1.67 -14.93 10.00
CA ASP A 763 2.66 -15.03 8.92
C ASP A 763 3.55 -13.79 8.84
N LEU A 764 2.97 -12.59 9.04
CA LEU A 764 3.78 -11.38 9.19
C LEU A 764 4.71 -11.50 10.40
N GLY A 765 4.24 -12.04 11.53
CA GLY A 765 5.08 -12.37 12.68
C GLY A 765 6.23 -13.30 12.33
N GLN A 766 5.99 -14.29 11.46
CA GLN A 766 7.05 -15.16 10.94
C GLN A 766 8.03 -14.41 10.04
N LEU A 767 7.57 -13.51 9.15
CA LEU A 767 8.47 -12.70 8.32
C LEU A 767 9.28 -11.70 9.16
N ILE A 768 8.70 -11.13 10.22
CA ILE A 768 9.43 -10.32 11.20
C ILE A 768 10.50 -11.17 11.89
N HIS A 769 10.16 -12.39 12.30
CA HIS A 769 11.13 -13.34 12.85
C HIS A 769 12.27 -13.57 11.85
N ASP A 770 11.98 -13.90 10.59
CA ASP A 770 13.01 -14.11 9.57
C ASP A 770 13.90 -12.87 9.36
N ALA A 771 13.32 -11.66 9.37
CA ALA A 771 14.09 -10.42 9.27
C ALA A 771 15.00 -10.18 10.49
N LYS A 772 14.55 -10.51 11.71
CA LYS A 772 15.36 -10.43 12.94
C LYS A 772 16.56 -11.37 12.93
N ALA A 773 16.61 -12.36 12.03
CA ALA A 773 17.79 -13.21 11.83
C ALA A 773 19.05 -12.38 11.49
N ALA A 774 18.88 -11.20 10.86
CA ALA A 774 19.99 -10.30 10.56
C ALA A 774 20.55 -9.53 11.77
N ARG A 775 19.94 -9.65 12.97
CA ARG A 775 20.30 -8.94 14.22
C ARG A 775 20.09 -7.41 14.16
N VAL A 776 19.02 -6.98 13.51
CA VAL A 776 18.67 -5.57 13.30
C VAL A 776 17.19 -5.31 13.60
N ARG A 777 16.79 -4.04 13.69
CA ARG A 777 15.39 -3.66 13.90
C ARG A 777 14.55 -3.95 12.66
N VAL A 778 13.26 -4.22 12.85
CA VAL A 778 12.31 -4.50 11.77
C VAL A 778 11.22 -3.44 11.73
N ILE A 779 11.08 -2.82 10.55
CA ILE A 779 10.02 -1.88 10.21
C ILE A 779 8.92 -2.63 9.47
N VAL A 780 7.66 -2.32 9.75
CA VAL A 780 6.53 -2.70 8.90
C VAL A 780 5.92 -1.43 8.29
N LYS A 781 5.96 -1.33 6.96
CA LYS A 781 5.39 -0.19 6.22
C LYS A 781 3.95 -0.48 5.80
N LEU A 782 3.03 0.27 6.42
CA LEU A 782 1.60 0.25 6.16
C LEU A 782 1.18 1.54 5.44
N VAL A 783 -0.06 1.54 4.93
CA VAL A 783 -0.68 2.74 4.36
C VAL A 783 -1.86 3.15 5.23
N SER A 784 -2.04 4.46 5.41
CA SER A 784 -3.21 5.05 6.06
C SER A 784 -4.48 4.54 5.37
N SER A 785 -5.28 3.78 6.12
CA SER A 785 -6.59 3.26 5.73
C SER A 785 -7.45 3.15 6.98
N GLU A 786 -8.75 3.02 6.83
CA GLU A 786 -9.64 2.73 7.95
C GLU A 786 -9.22 1.43 8.66
N GLY A 787 -9.10 1.48 9.99
CA GLY A 787 -8.72 0.33 10.83
C GLY A 787 -7.21 0.08 10.94
N VAL A 788 -6.38 0.98 10.39
CA VAL A 788 -4.91 0.85 10.46
C VAL A 788 -4.40 0.85 11.91
N GLY A 789 -5.10 1.51 12.85
CA GLY A 789 -4.76 1.47 14.28
C GLY A 789 -4.80 0.05 14.85
N THR A 790 -5.87 -0.71 14.56
CA THR A 790 -6.01 -2.12 14.96
C THR A 790 -4.92 -2.99 14.35
N ILE A 791 -4.61 -2.77 13.07
CA ILE A 791 -3.55 -3.49 12.36
C ILE A 791 -2.20 -3.20 13.01
N ALA A 792 -1.91 -1.94 13.35
CA ALA A 792 -0.67 -1.54 14.01
C ALA A 792 -0.52 -2.20 15.40
N VAL A 793 -1.60 -2.36 16.17
CA VAL A 793 -1.58 -3.12 17.43
C VAL A 793 -1.20 -4.59 17.17
N GLY A 794 -1.76 -5.21 16.14
CA GLY A 794 -1.39 -6.57 15.72
C GLY A 794 0.09 -6.67 15.33
N VAL A 795 0.56 -5.74 14.50
CA VAL A 795 1.95 -5.65 14.03
C VAL A 795 2.94 -5.46 15.19
N ALA A 796 2.60 -4.61 16.16
CA ALA A 796 3.39 -4.43 17.37
C ALA A 796 3.45 -5.73 18.18
N LYS A 797 2.34 -6.45 18.34
CA LYS A 797 2.29 -7.76 19.02
C LYS A 797 3.09 -8.84 18.26
N ALA A 798 3.12 -8.78 16.94
CA ALA A 798 3.90 -9.67 16.08
C ALA A 798 5.42 -9.45 16.16
N GLY A 799 5.87 -8.37 16.82
CA GLY A 799 7.28 -8.17 17.16
C GLY A 799 8.00 -7.11 16.33
N ALA A 800 7.29 -6.27 15.58
CA ALA A 800 7.88 -5.13 14.88
C ALA A 800 8.45 -4.09 15.87
N ASP A 801 9.54 -3.45 15.49
CA ASP A 801 10.22 -2.42 16.29
C ASP A 801 9.87 -1.01 15.80
N VAL A 802 9.53 -0.89 14.51
CA VAL A 802 9.11 0.37 13.86
C VAL A 802 7.85 0.12 13.04
N ILE A 803 6.87 1.01 13.10
CA ILE A 803 5.71 1.01 12.20
C ILE A 803 5.78 2.28 11.36
N ASN A 804 5.80 2.14 10.03
CA ASN A 804 5.85 3.26 9.10
C ASN A 804 4.47 3.45 8.47
N ILE A 805 3.85 4.62 8.66
CA ILE A 805 2.53 4.96 8.10
C ILE A 805 2.70 5.91 6.91
N ALA A 806 2.33 5.43 5.73
CA ALA A 806 2.35 6.20 4.49
C ALA A 806 0.97 6.74 4.10
N GLY A 807 0.91 7.99 3.63
CA GLY A 807 -0.30 8.60 3.09
C GLY A 807 -0.46 8.40 1.57
N ASN A 808 -1.66 8.64 1.06
CA ASN A 808 -2.00 8.60 -0.37
C ASN A 808 -1.20 9.57 -1.27
N THR A 809 -0.56 10.58 -0.69
CA THR A 809 0.30 11.55 -1.41
C THR A 809 1.71 11.02 -1.71
N GLY A 810 2.05 9.80 -1.27
CA GLY A 810 3.35 9.17 -1.49
C GLY A 810 3.77 9.09 -2.97
N GLY A 811 5.08 9.22 -3.23
CA GLY A 811 5.64 9.12 -4.59
C GLY A 811 5.73 7.68 -5.11
N THR A 812 5.84 7.53 -6.44
CA THR A 812 6.13 6.25 -7.11
C THR A 812 6.88 6.45 -8.42
N GLY A 813 7.67 5.46 -8.83
CA GLY A 813 8.30 5.45 -10.16
C GLY A 813 7.33 5.07 -11.28
N ALA A 814 6.28 4.31 -10.98
CA ALA A 814 5.23 3.87 -11.91
C ALA A 814 3.98 3.37 -11.17
N ALA A 815 2.81 3.93 -11.49
CA ALA A 815 1.50 3.45 -11.06
C ALA A 815 0.39 3.92 -12.01
N GLN A 816 -0.76 3.26 -11.97
CA GLN A 816 -1.95 3.71 -12.68
C GLN A 816 -2.47 5.02 -12.09
N VAL A 817 -2.90 5.97 -12.93
CA VAL A 817 -3.36 7.30 -12.46
C VAL A 817 -4.58 7.19 -11.53
N THR A 818 -5.45 6.21 -11.75
CA THR A 818 -6.61 5.93 -10.89
C THR A 818 -6.20 5.48 -9.49
N SER A 819 -5.18 4.63 -9.36
CA SER A 819 -4.62 4.22 -8.07
C SER A 819 -3.95 5.40 -7.34
N LEU A 820 -3.23 6.27 -8.08
CA LEU A 820 -2.61 7.47 -7.53
C LEU A 820 -3.61 8.45 -6.92
N LYS A 821 -4.80 8.54 -7.51
CA LYS A 821 -5.84 9.49 -7.12
C LYS A 821 -6.77 8.96 -6.04
N ASN A 822 -7.15 7.68 -6.13
CA ASN A 822 -8.34 7.16 -5.44
C ASN A 822 -8.06 6.00 -4.48
N THR A 823 -6.84 5.86 -3.96
CA THR A 823 -6.51 4.80 -2.97
C THR A 823 -5.72 5.37 -1.80
N GLY A 824 -6.07 4.92 -0.58
CA GLY A 824 -5.45 5.36 0.68
C GLY A 824 -6.00 6.69 1.21
N ARG A 825 -5.82 6.90 2.52
CA ARG A 825 -6.18 8.14 3.23
C ARG A 825 -5.00 9.11 3.35
N ALA A 826 -5.31 10.33 3.78
CA ALA A 826 -4.30 11.28 4.26
C ALA A 826 -3.47 10.64 5.38
N ALA A 827 -2.15 10.88 5.38
CA ALA A 827 -1.28 10.25 6.38
C ALA A 827 -1.54 10.80 7.78
N ASP A 828 -1.91 12.08 7.91
CA ASP A 828 -2.16 12.74 9.20
C ASP A 828 -3.19 11.95 10.04
N ILE A 829 -4.27 11.48 9.39
CA ILE A 829 -5.32 10.69 10.05
C ILE A 829 -4.78 9.32 10.52
N GLY A 830 -4.01 8.63 9.67
CA GLY A 830 -3.45 7.33 10.00
C GLY A 830 -2.38 7.38 11.10
N ILE A 831 -1.58 8.46 11.13
CA ILE A 831 -0.56 8.68 12.18
C ILE A 831 -1.25 8.83 13.54
N ALA A 832 -2.28 9.68 13.62
CA ALA A 832 -3.06 9.85 14.84
C ALA A 832 -3.76 8.54 15.26
N GLU A 833 -4.44 7.86 14.34
CA GLU A 833 -5.15 6.60 14.62
C GLU A 833 -4.22 5.52 15.19
N VAL A 834 -3.01 5.38 14.64
CA VAL A 834 -2.00 4.42 15.11
C VAL A 834 -1.43 4.83 16.46
N HIS A 835 -1.11 6.10 16.65
CA HIS A 835 -0.61 6.58 17.94
C HIS A 835 -1.61 6.31 19.06
N GLN A 836 -2.87 6.70 18.86
CA GLN A 836 -3.96 6.51 19.82
C GLN A 836 -4.15 5.01 20.13
N ALA A 837 -4.27 4.16 19.11
CA ALA A 837 -4.49 2.73 19.29
C ALA A 837 -3.33 2.04 20.05
N LEU A 838 -2.08 2.39 19.75
CA LEU A 838 -0.92 1.85 20.46
C LEU A 838 -0.86 2.33 21.92
N ALA A 839 -1.20 3.60 22.18
CA ALA A 839 -1.19 4.19 23.52
C ALA A 839 -2.25 3.55 24.42
N GLU A 840 -3.49 3.38 23.93
CA GLU A 840 -4.58 2.74 24.67
C GLU A 840 -4.31 1.25 24.99
N ASN A 841 -3.45 0.60 24.20
CA ASN A 841 -3.11 -0.82 24.37
C ASN A 841 -1.78 -1.04 25.13
N GLY A 842 -1.14 0.02 25.64
CA GLY A 842 0.14 -0.06 26.34
C GLY A 842 1.30 -0.58 25.49
N LEU A 843 1.27 -0.27 24.20
CA LEU A 843 2.26 -0.69 23.21
C LEU A 843 3.01 0.48 22.56
N ARG A 844 2.71 1.73 22.94
CA ARG A 844 3.28 2.91 22.29
C ARG A 844 4.78 3.08 22.56
N ASP A 845 5.26 2.77 23.76
CA ASP A 845 6.69 2.74 24.07
C ASP A 845 7.47 1.59 23.40
N LYS A 846 6.77 0.55 22.91
CA LYS A 846 7.41 -0.58 22.23
C LYS A 846 7.92 -0.20 20.84
N VAL A 847 7.19 0.69 20.16
CA VAL A 847 7.31 0.88 18.71
C VAL A 847 7.65 2.34 18.39
N VAL A 848 8.63 2.54 17.51
CA VAL A 848 8.86 3.83 16.86
C VAL A 848 7.83 4.02 15.74
N LEU A 849 7.04 5.10 15.81
CA LEU A 849 6.10 5.45 14.74
C LEU A 849 6.79 6.34 13.70
N ARG A 850 7.06 5.79 12.51
CA ARG A 850 7.63 6.52 11.38
C ARG A 850 6.52 7.08 10.49
N CYS A 851 6.68 8.32 10.05
CA CYS A 851 5.68 9.07 9.29
C CYS A 851 6.17 9.32 7.85
N SER A 852 5.47 8.73 6.87
CA SER A 852 5.70 8.97 5.44
C SER A 852 4.59 9.87 4.87
N ASN A 853 4.71 11.19 5.09
CA ASN A 853 3.61 12.14 4.88
C ASN A 853 3.98 13.30 3.92
N ALA A 854 4.82 13.02 2.92
CA ALA A 854 5.28 14.00 1.92
C ALA A 854 5.88 15.28 2.56
N HIS A 855 6.67 15.10 3.62
CA HIS A 855 7.28 16.19 4.38
C HIS A 855 8.27 16.99 3.53
N GLN A 856 8.29 18.31 3.74
CA GLN A 856 9.17 19.25 3.04
C GLN A 856 9.88 20.22 3.99
N THR A 857 9.34 20.47 5.18
CA THR A 857 9.80 21.50 6.12
C THR A 857 9.81 21.00 7.56
N GLY A 858 10.43 21.76 8.47
CA GLY A 858 10.46 21.46 9.90
C GLY A 858 9.07 21.54 10.52
N LEU A 859 8.20 22.43 10.01
CA LEU A 859 6.81 22.51 10.43
C LEU A 859 6.03 21.22 10.12
N ASP A 860 6.31 20.58 8.98
CA ASP A 860 5.70 19.29 8.63
C ASP A 860 6.10 18.19 9.63
N VAL A 861 7.36 18.20 10.08
CA VAL A 861 7.90 17.28 11.10
C VAL A 861 7.23 17.53 12.45
N ILE A 862 7.18 18.79 12.91
CA ILE A 862 6.57 19.17 14.19
C ILE A 862 5.11 18.74 14.26
N LYS A 863 4.31 19.05 13.23
CA LYS A 863 2.89 18.66 13.21
C LYS A 863 2.71 17.15 13.21
N SER A 864 3.56 16.41 12.50
CA SER A 864 3.50 14.93 12.52
C SER A 864 3.95 14.36 13.87
N ALA A 865 4.90 15.01 14.56
CA ALA A 865 5.32 14.64 15.92
C ALA A 865 4.18 14.85 16.93
N ILE A 866 3.48 15.98 16.84
CA ILE A 866 2.29 16.27 17.65
C ILE A 866 1.19 15.22 17.46
N LEU A 867 0.97 14.76 16.23
CA LEU A 867 0.03 13.66 15.94
C LEU A 867 0.51 12.29 16.44
N GLY A 868 1.75 12.19 16.94
CA GLY A 868 2.31 11.00 17.59
C GLY A 868 3.51 10.38 16.88
N GLY A 869 4.09 11.00 15.86
CA GLY A 869 5.26 10.49 15.14
C GLY A 869 6.60 10.63 15.89
N ASP A 870 7.50 9.65 15.72
CA ASP A 870 8.86 9.64 16.28
C ASP A 870 9.95 9.80 15.22
N SER A 871 9.67 9.41 13.97
CA SER A 871 10.63 9.39 12.85
C SER A 871 9.96 9.83 11.55
N PHE A 872 10.68 10.46 10.63
CA PHE A 872 10.09 11.19 9.50
C PHE A 872 10.77 10.83 8.16
N GLU A 873 9.99 10.37 7.18
CA GLU A 873 10.50 9.85 5.90
C GLU A 873 10.33 10.86 4.74
N PHE A 874 11.43 11.11 4.00
CA PHE A 874 11.52 12.08 2.91
C PHE A 874 11.86 11.38 1.59
N GLY A 875 10.84 11.08 0.78
CA GLY A 875 11.00 10.50 -0.56
C GLY A 875 11.18 11.55 -1.66
N THR A 876 10.07 12.17 -2.08
CA THR A 876 10.08 13.17 -3.15
C THR A 876 11.02 14.34 -2.86
N THR A 877 11.04 14.84 -1.63
CA THR A 877 11.93 15.93 -1.18
C THR A 877 13.40 15.59 -1.40
N ALA A 878 13.82 14.36 -1.09
CA ALA A 878 15.19 13.93 -1.37
C ALA A 878 15.51 13.96 -2.87
N LEU A 879 14.55 13.59 -3.73
CA LEU A 879 14.72 13.71 -5.19
C LEU A 879 14.73 15.17 -5.66
N MET A 880 13.95 16.06 -5.03
CA MET A 880 13.95 17.49 -5.34
C MET A 880 15.32 18.11 -5.06
N MET A 881 15.92 17.80 -3.92
CA MET A 881 17.30 18.21 -3.58
C MET A 881 18.37 17.59 -4.49
N LEU A 882 18.01 16.58 -5.28
CA LEU A 882 18.85 16.00 -6.33
C LEU A 882 18.39 16.43 -7.73
N LYS A 883 17.81 17.63 -7.83
CA LYS A 883 17.40 18.32 -9.07
C LYS A 883 16.22 17.70 -9.82
N CYS A 884 15.32 17.01 -9.14
CA CYS A 884 14.03 16.63 -9.73
C CYS A 884 13.22 17.87 -10.12
N VAL A 885 12.63 17.86 -11.32
CA VAL A 885 11.83 18.98 -11.87
C VAL A 885 10.32 18.68 -11.89
N MET A 886 9.87 17.67 -11.14
CA MET A 886 8.46 17.24 -11.05
C MET A 886 7.78 17.03 -12.42
N ALA A 887 8.50 16.47 -13.40
CA ALA A 887 7.95 16.25 -14.74
C ALA A 887 6.80 15.21 -14.77
N LYS A 888 6.75 14.32 -13.76
CA LYS A 888 5.86 13.15 -13.61
C LYS A 888 5.98 12.06 -14.68
N ASN A 889 7.15 11.99 -15.34
CA ASN A 889 7.46 11.03 -16.43
C ASN A 889 8.53 9.98 -16.04
N CYS A 890 8.65 9.64 -14.75
CA CYS A 890 9.74 8.81 -14.24
C CYS A 890 9.76 7.37 -14.81
N ASN A 891 8.59 6.91 -15.28
CA ASN A 891 8.36 5.63 -15.94
C ASN A 891 8.81 5.60 -17.40
N VAL A 892 8.91 6.75 -18.07
CA VAL A 892 9.22 6.85 -19.51
C VAL A 892 10.55 7.54 -19.75
N LYS A 893 10.66 8.85 -19.48
CA LYS A 893 11.83 9.66 -19.79
C LYS A 893 12.01 10.77 -18.76
N CYS A 894 13.06 10.66 -17.94
CA CYS A 894 13.46 11.68 -16.98
C CYS A 894 14.27 12.77 -17.68
N PRO A 895 13.86 14.05 -17.59
CA PRO A 895 14.67 15.16 -18.11
C PRO A 895 15.91 15.45 -17.27
N ALA A 896 15.88 15.13 -15.97
CA ALA A 896 16.96 15.44 -15.01
C ALA A 896 17.90 14.26 -14.72
N GLY A 897 17.77 13.15 -15.44
CA GLY A 897 18.67 12.00 -15.30
C GLY A 897 18.48 11.11 -14.06
N LEU A 898 17.48 11.37 -13.20
CA LEU A 898 17.30 10.61 -11.94
C LEU A 898 16.77 9.18 -12.16
N THR A 899 15.87 8.99 -13.12
CA THR A 899 15.16 7.70 -13.30
C THR A 899 15.42 7.03 -14.65
N THR A 900 15.85 7.79 -15.65
CA THR A 900 16.38 7.36 -16.96
C THR A 900 17.34 8.44 -17.49
N ASN A 901 18.08 8.20 -18.58
CA ASN A 901 19.07 9.14 -19.14
C ASN A 901 20.15 9.54 -18.13
N ALA A 902 20.88 8.55 -17.59
CA ALA A 902 21.83 8.74 -16.50
C ALA A 902 22.97 9.74 -16.83
N GLU A 903 23.23 10.00 -18.11
CA GLU A 903 24.17 11.01 -18.59
C GLU A 903 23.75 12.46 -18.27
N MET A 904 22.46 12.71 -18.04
CA MET A 904 21.92 14.02 -17.68
C MET A 904 21.93 14.28 -16.17
N TYR A 905 22.31 13.29 -15.35
CA TYR A 905 22.27 13.40 -13.90
C TYR A 905 23.35 14.35 -13.37
N ALA A 906 22.92 15.39 -12.64
CA ALA A 906 23.79 16.43 -12.08
C ALA A 906 23.45 16.76 -10.60
N GLY A 907 22.86 15.80 -9.87
CA GLY A 907 22.59 15.96 -8.44
C GLY A 907 23.84 15.81 -7.58
N ASP A 908 23.90 16.56 -6.47
CA ASP A 908 24.99 16.49 -5.48
C ASP A 908 24.45 15.96 -4.14
N PRO A 909 24.94 14.81 -3.63
CA PRO A 909 24.51 14.30 -2.32
C PRO A 909 24.77 15.28 -1.16
N ARG A 910 25.74 16.18 -1.31
CA ARG A 910 26.08 17.16 -0.28
C ARG A 910 25.00 18.20 -0.07
N ALA A 911 24.29 18.58 -1.14
CA ALA A 911 23.13 19.48 -1.06
C ALA A 911 21.98 18.83 -0.28
N LEU A 912 21.72 17.53 -0.51
CA LEU A 912 20.74 16.77 0.28
C LEU A 912 21.14 16.72 1.76
N ALA A 913 22.43 16.55 2.08
CA ALA A 913 22.89 16.56 3.45
C ALA A 913 22.69 17.94 4.12
N GLN A 914 23.02 19.03 3.43
CA GLN A 914 22.80 20.40 3.90
C GLN A 914 21.31 20.64 4.19
N TYR A 915 20.42 20.18 3.32
CA TYR A 915 18.97 20.27 3.52
C TYR A 915 18.53 19.59 4.83
N PHE A 916 18.97 18.37 5.10
CA PHE A 916 18.61 17.68 6.35
C PHE A 916 19.16 18.38 7.59
N ILE A 917 20.36 18.97 7.51
CA ILE A 917 20.94 19.76 8.61
C ILE A 917 20.12 21.04 8.83
N ASN A 918 19.76 21.77 7.77
CA ASN A 918 18.91 22.96 7.84
C ASN A 918 17.54 22.64 8.46
N LEU A 919 16.90 21.59 7.97
CA LEU A 919 15.63 21.07 8.46
C LEU A 919 15.68 20.76 9.96
N ALA A 920 16.75 20.11 10.42
CA ALA A 920 16.92 19.79 11.84
C ALA A 920 17.04 21.04 12.72
N HIS A 921 17.71 22.10 12.25
CA HIS A 921 17.77 23.36 12.98
C HIS A 921 16.45 24.13 12.97
N GLU A 922 15.70 24.11 11.86
CA GLU A 922 14.35 24.69 11.83
C GLU A 922 13.42 24.00 12.85
N VAL A 923 13.48 22.66 12.95
CA VAL A 923 12.73 21.92 13.98
C VAL A 923 13.10 22.41 15.38
N ARG A 924 14.37 22.72 15.65
CA ARG A 924 14.81 23.25 16.96
C ARG A 924 14.25 24.65 17.22
N GLU A 925 14.25 25.51 16.22
CA GLU A 925 13.70 26.87 16.34
C GLU A 925 12.19 26.83 16.62
N ILE A 926 11.45 25.93 15.95
CA ILE A 926 10.02 25.76 16.18
C ILE A 926 9.77 25.20 17.59
N LEU A 927 10.48 24.14 18.01
CA LEU A 927 10.39 23.59 19.38
C LEU A 927 10.66 24.65 20.44
N ALA A 928 11.72 25.44 20.25
CA ALA A 928 12.07 26.55 21.13
C ALA A 928 10.95 27.58 21.21
N SER A 929 10.37 27.96 20.07
CA SER A 929 9.25 28.91 20.04
C SER A 929 8.00 28.38 20.74
N LEU A 930 7.77 27.07 20.73
CA LEU A 930 6.65 26.41 21.41
C LEU A 930 6.92 26.15 22.89
N GLY A 931 8.16 26.37 23.36
CA GLY A 931 8.57 26.17 24.74
C GLY A 931 8.92 24.72 25.11
N PHE A 932 9.21 23.86 24.13
CA PHE A 932 9.53 22.44 24.33
C PHE A 932 10.98 22.12 24.00
N ARG A 933 11.57 21.16 24.73
CA ARG A 933 12.98 20.79 24.58
C ARG A 933 13.21 19.64 23.61
N SER A 934 12.19 18.88 23.23
CA SER A 934 12.38 17.73 22.35
C SER A 934 11.14 17.38 21.52
N LEU A 935 11.36 16.65 20.41
CA LEU A 935 10.29 16.04 19.62
C LEU A 935 9.49 15.03 20.46
N LEU A 936 10.15 14.35 21.40
CA LEU A 936 9.51 13.40 22.31
C LEU A 936 8.53 14.10 23.27
N GLU A 937 8.86 15.29 23.76
CA GLU A 937 7.99 16.04 24.66
C GLU A 937 6.65 16.42 24.00
N ILE A 938 6.65 16.74 22.70
CA ILE A 938 5.43 17.11 21.98
C ILE A 938 4.67 15.91 21.40
N ARG A 939 5.19 14.69 21.56
CA ARG A 939 4.58 13.46 21.04
C ARG A 939 3.16 13.29 21.59
N GLY A 940 2.18 13.28 20.69
CA GLY A 940 0.78 13.10 21.08
C GLY A 940 0.13 14.32 21.75
N GLN A 941 0.83 15.46 21.87
CA GLN A 941 0.28 16.68 22.46
C GLN A 941 -0.63 17.42 21.47
N THR A 942 -1.71 16.76 21.05
CA THR A 942 -2.63 17.23 20.00
C THR A 942 -3.34 18.53 20.35
N GLN A 943 -3.39 18.92 21.63
CA GLN A 943 -3.84 20.25 22.06
C GLN A 943 -3.05 21.40 21.41
N LEU A 944 -1.81 21.17 20.97
CA LEU A 944 -1.00 22.19 20.31
C LEU A 944 -1.47 22.51 18.88
N LEU A 945 -2.42 21.75 18.33
CA LEU A 945 -2.94 21.94 16.98
C LEU A 945 -4.36 22.50 17.01
N ASN A 946 -4.54 23.61 16.30
CA ASN A 946 -5.81 24.31 16.19
C ASN A 946 -6.33 24.26 14.76
N LEU A 947 -7.52 23.72 14.54
CA LEU A 947 -8.23 23.87 13.27
C LEU A 947 -8.60 25.35 13.08
N ILE A 948 -8.09 25.94 12.00
CA ILE A 948 -8.36 27.34 11.65
C ILE A 948 -9.49 27.49 10.63
N ASN A 949 -10.15 28.64 10.63
CA ASN A 949 -11.02 29.05 9.54
C ASN A 949 -10.18 29.42 8.32
N HIS A 950 -10.50 28.82 7.17
CA HIS A 950 -9.79 29.05 5.93
C HIS A 950 -10.75 29.04 4.75
N ASP A 951 -10.62 30.01 3.82
CA ASP A 951 -11.56 30.22 2.71
C ASP A 951 -11.64 29.03 1.72
N ALA A 952 -10.58 28.23 1.64
CA ALA A 952 -10.55 27.01 0.82
C ALA A 952 -11.32 25.82 1.42
N MET A 953 -11.72 25.87 2.70
CA MET A 953 -12.46 24.78 3.33
C MET A 953 -13.85 24.62 2.72
N VAL A 954 -14.21 23.38 2.40
CA VAL A 954 -15.51 22.99 1.84
C VAL A 954 -16.25 22.14 2.87
N GLY A 955 -17.50 22.52 3.16
CA GLY A 955 -18.29 21.88 4.21
C GLY A 955 -17.75 22.18 5.61
N GLN A 956 -17.72 21.18 6.48
CA GLN A 956 -17.26 21.32 7.86
C GLN A 956 -16.29 20.19 8.22
N LEU A 957 -15.04 20.55 8.52
CA LEU A 957 -14.08 19.63 9.12
C LEU A 957 -14.37 19.48 10.63
N ASP A 958 -14.16 18.27 11.13
CA ASP A 958 -14.23 17.94 12.54
C ASP A 958 -12.97 17.16 12.94
N MET A 959 -12.03 17.83 13.61
CA MET A 959 -10.76 17.23 13.99
C MET A 959 -10.80 16.60 15.39
N THR A 960 -11.96 16.61 16.08
CA THR A 960 -12.06 16.19 17.49
C THR A 960 -11.58 14.75 17.72
N GLY A 961 -11.93 13.81 16.82
CA GLY A 961 -11.47 12.42 16.90
C GLY A 961 -9.97 12.26 16.59
N MET A 962 -9.47 12.94 15.56
CA MET A 962 -8.06 12.89 15.17
C MET A 962 -7.14 13.55 16.20
N LEU A 963 -7.58 14.66 16.79
CA LEU A 963 -6.85 15.43 17.81
C LEU A 963 -7.23 15.03 19.24
N ARG A 964 -7.92 13.90 19.43
CA ARG A 964 -8.23 13.38 20.75
C ARG A 964 -6.93 13.02 21.48
N GLU A 965 -6.70 13.66 22.61
CA GLU A 965 -5.63 13.30 23.52
C GLU A 965 -5.91 11.92 24.14
N VAL A 966 -4.87 11.10 24.27
CA VAL A 966 -4.95 9.76 24.84
C VAL A 966 -3.92 9.64 25.94
N GLU A 967 -4.35 9.22 27.12
CA GLU A 967 -3.45 8.88 28.22
C GLU A 967 -2.70 7.59 27.87
N GLU A 968 -1.37 7.66 27.80
CA GLU A 968 -0.54 6.51 27.47
C GLU A 968 -0.55 5.49 28.62
N VAL A 969 -0.92 4.25 28.31
CA VAL A 969 -0.91 3.16 29.30
C VAL A 969 0.52 2.67 29.49
N GLU A 970 1.21 3.16 30.52
CA GLU A 970 2.57 2.72 30.82
C GLU A 970 2.60 1.28 31.38
N VAL A 971 3.42 0.42 30.76
CA VAL A 971 3.66 -0.95 31.23
C VAL A 971 5.08 -1.04 31.77
N HIS A 972 5.27 -0.98 33.09
CA HIS A 972 6.61 -0.92 33.70
C HIS A 972 7.52 -2.14 33.43
N LYS A 973 6.94 -3.33 33.18
CA LYS A 973 7.68 -4.58 32.92
C LYS A 973 7.00 -5.35 31.79
N PRO A 974 7.08 -4.84 30.56
CA PRO A 974 6.38 -5.48 29.46
C PRO A 974 7.08 -6.80 29.11
N VAL A 975 6.29 -7.81 28.78
CA VAL A 975 6.79 -9.07 28.22
C VAL A 975 6.43 -9.05 26.74
N TYR A 976 7.44 -8.90 25.90
CA TYR A 976 7.28 -8.92 24.45
C TYR A 976 7.61 -10.30 23.88
N LEU A 977 6.95 -10.64 22.78
CA LEU A 977 7.33 -11.78 21.97
C LEU A 977 8.68 -11.47 21.30
N GLU A 978 9.74 -12.10 21.79
CA GLU A 978 11.08 -11.99 21.22
C GLU A 978 11.34 -13.14 20.24
N ALA A 979 12.11 -12.84 19.19
CA ALA A 979 12.56 -13.85 18.24
C ALA A 979 13.55 -14.81 18.93
N ASN A 980 13.47 -16.10 18.61
CA ASN A 980 14.29 -17.13 19.25
C ASN A 980 15.11 -17.90 18.22
N PHE A 981 16.43 -17.68 18.27
CA PHE A 981 17.41 -18.32 17.40
C PHE A 981 18.38 -19.25 18.16
N ALA A 982 17.94 -19.80 19.30
CA ALA A 982 18.80 -20.62 20.16
C ALA A 982 19.55 -21.76 19.42
N PRO A 983 18.96 -22.49 18.45
CA PRO A 983 19.70 -23.47 17.65
C PRO A 983 20.85 -22.83 16.86
N ASP A 984 20.60 -21.72 16.18
CA ASP A 984 21.59 -21.02 15.35
C ASP A 984 22.73 -20.44 16.19
N ASP A 985 22.43 -19.87 17.37
CA ASP A 985 23.44 -19.39 18.31
C ASP A 985 24.34 -20.55 18.81
N GLN A 986 23.78 -21.75 18.98
CA GLN A 986 24.57 -22.93 19.31
C GLN A 986 25.46 -23.36 18.14
N TYR A 987 24.93 -23.34 16.91
CA TYR A 987 25.70 -23.67 15.71
C TYR A 987 26.87 -22.71 15.51
N LEU A 988 26.63 -21.41 15.72
CA LEU A 988 27.66 -20.37 15.60
C LEU A 988 28.80 -20.58 16.60
N LYS A 989 28.50 -20.90 17.86
CA LYS A 989 29.52 -21.21 18.88
C LYS A 989 30.41 -22.38 18.47
N VAL A 990 29.81 -23.45 17.96
CA VAL A 990 30.57 -24.63 17.49
C VAL A 990 31.40 -24.27 16.26
N PHE A 991 30.84 -23.50 15.32
CA PHE A 991 31.56 -23.01 14.14
C PHE A 991 32.78 -22.16 14.52
N GLU A 992 32.62 -21.18 15.41
CA GLU A 992 33.74 -20.34 15.88
C GLU A 992 34.85 -21.17 16.54
N GLN A 993 34.47 -22.14 17.38
CA GLN A 993 35.42 -22.97 18.10
C GLN A 993 36.13 -23.99 17.20
N GLU A 994 35.37 -24.72 16.38
CA GLU A 994 35.89 -25.86 15.62
C GLU A 994 36.37 -25.48 14.21
N PHE A 995 35.64 -24.61 13.52
CA PHE A 995 35.99 -24.16 12.18
C PHE A 995 37.00 -23.01 12.24
N ILE A 996 36.68 -21.89 12.89
CA ILE A 996 37.55 -20.70 12.87
C ILE A 996 38.82 -20.88 13.73
N TYR A 997 38.67 -21.23 15.02
CA TYR A 997 39.82 -21.31 15.94
C TYR A 997 40.69 -22.54 15.69
N LYS A 998 40.08 -23.73 15.58
CA LYS A 998 40.81 -24.99 15.32
C LYS A 998 41.13 -25.24 13.84
N ARG A 999 40.62 -24.41 12.92
CA ARG A 999 40.90 -24.47 11.47
C ARG A 999 40.59 -25.83 10.83
N LYS A 1000 39.55 -26.50 11.29
CA LYS A 1000 39.11 -27.77 10.68
C LYS A 1000 38.57 -27.52 9.29
N ALA A 1001 39.03 -28.30 8.31
CA ALA A 1001 38.58 -28.16 6.93
C ALA A 1001 37.09 -28.49 6.75
N GLN A 1002 36.56 -29.41 7.55
CA GLN A 1002 35.15 -29.77 7.60
C GLN A 1002 34.73 -29.98 9.05
N ILE A 1003 33.52 -29.55 9.39
CA ILE A 1003 32.91 -29.78 10.69
C ILE A 1003 31.50 -30.34 10.52
N HIS A 1004 31.11 -31.17 11.49
CA HIS A 1004 29.77 -31.71 11.60
C HIS A 1004 29.16 -31.25 12.93
N ILE A 1005 27.98 -30.65 12.86
CA ILE A 1005 27.24 -30.13 14.02
C ILE A 1005 25.95 -30.95 14.14
N GLN A 1006 25.82 -31.69 15.24
CA GLN A 1006 24.55 -32.33 15.59
C GLN A 1006 23.64 -31.29 16.25
N GLY A 1007 22.57 -30.92 15.56
CA GLY A 1007 21.51 -30.05 16.08
C GLY A 1007 20.56 -30.77 17.04
N PRO A 1008 19.74 -30.02 17.78
CA PRO A 1008 18.72 -30.58 18.66
C PRO A 1008 17.60 -31.24 17.84
N ALA A 1009 16.79 -32.08 18.49
CA ALA A 1009 15.50 -32.49 17.95
C ALA A 1009 14.59 -31.25 17.85
N LEU A 1010 14.09 -30.98 16.66
CA LEU A 1010 13.30 -29.78 16.39
C LEU A 1010 11.81 -30.03 16.60
N ASN A 1011 11.08 -28.97 16.94
CA ASN A 1011 9.62 -28.93 16.89
C ASN A 1011 9.16 -27.66 16.14
N ASN A 1012 7.84 -27.50 16.02
CA ASN A 1012 7.25 -26.39 15.25
C ASN A 1012 7.58 -24.98 15.79
N CYS A 1013 8.03 -24.87 17.04
CA CYS A 1013 8.51 -23.61 17.62
C CYS A 1013 9.93 -23.24 17.17
N ASN A 1014 10.71 -24.18 16.62
CA ASN A 1014 12.06 -23.91 16.10
C ASN A 1014 11.97 -23.33 14.68
N LYS A 1015 11.81 -22.01 14.62
CA LYS A 1015 11.61 -21.23 13.39
C LYS A 1015 12.94 -20.74 12.81
N SER A 1016 13.00 -20.60 11.50
CA SER A 1016 14.11 -20.00 10.75
C SER A 1016 15.50 -20.65 10.99
N VAL A 1017 15.52 -21.93 11.39
CA VAL A 1017 16.75 -22.65 11.77
C VAL A 1017 17.74 -22.66 10.61
N GLY A 1018 18.99 -22.25 10.89
CA GLY A 1018 20.08 -22.12 9.94
C GLY A 1018 20.19 -20.73 9.29
N GLY A 1019 19.17 -19.88 9.40
CA GLY A 1019 19.14 -18.58 8.73
C GLY A 1019 19.98 -17.50 9.40
N GLN A 1020 19.89 -17.34 10.72
CA GLN A 1020 20.75 -16.39 11.44
C GLN A 1020 22.21 -16.84 11.34
N PHE A 1021 22.46 -18.13 11.50
CA PHE A 1021 23.78 -18.73 11.35
C PHE A 1021 24.40 -18.41 9.97
N SER A 1022 23.62 -18.53 8.89
CA SER A 1022 24.10 -18.25 7.53
C SER A 1022 24.47 -16.79 7.30
N ILE A 1023 23.70 -15.85 7.86
CA ILE A 1023 23.97 -14.42 7.79
C ILE A 1023 25.23 -14.08 8.60
N ASP A 1024 25.37 -14.66 9.81
CA ASP A 1024 26.52 -14.44 10.68
C ASP A 1024 27.82 -14.97 10.03
N ILE A 1025 27.79 -16.12 9.34
CA ILE A 1025 28.94 -16.62 8.56
C ILE A 1025 29.31 -15.64 7.44
N GLU A 1026 28.34 -15.17 6.66
CA GLU A 1026 28.62 -14.23 5.56
C GLU A 1026 29.28 -12.96 6.08
N ARG A 1027 28.76 -12.42 7.19
CA ARG A 1027 29.29 -11.23 7.86
C ARG A 1027 30.70 -11.45 8.37
N MET A 1028 30.93 -12.58 9.02
CA MET A 1028 32.24 -12.93 9.58
C MET A 1028 33.31 -13.04 8.50
N LEU A 1029 33.03 -13.79 7.42
CA LEU A 1029 33.98 -14.04 6.35
C LEU A 1029 34.36 -12.79 5.56
N ASN A 1030 33.40 -11.88 5.32
CA ASN A 1030 33.61 -10.75 4.42
C ASN A 1030 34.02 -9.46 5.14
N TYR A 1031 33.67 -9.29 6.43
CA TYR A 1031 33.86 -8.00 7.12
C TYR A 1031 34.58 -8.11 8.47
N GLN A 1032 34.65 -9.27 9.11
CA GLN A 1032 35.25 -9.39 10.45
C GLN A 1032 36.63 -10.08 10.44
N LEU A 1033 36.83 -11.08 9.57
CA LEU A 1033 38.13 -11.74 9.44
C LEU A 1033 39.10 -10.92 8.58
N ASN A 1034 40.35 -10.81 9.03
CA ASN A 1034 41.41 -10.19 8.23
C ASN A 1034 41.94 -11.14 7.14
N ASP A 1035 42.76 -10.61 6.23
CA ASP A 1035 43.26 -11.38 5.07
C ASP A 1035 44.18 -12.54 5.49
N GLU A 1036 44.96 -12.38 6.55
CA GLU A 1036 45.84 -13.43 7.08
C GLU A 1036 45.04 -14.61 7.65
N GLN A 1037 43.98 -14.32 8.42
CA GLN A 1037 43.08 -15.32 8.98
C GLN A 1037 42.37 -16.11 7.88
N ARG A 1038 41.91 -15.42 6.83
CA ARG A 1038 41.28 -16.03 5.65
C ARG A 1038 42.25 -16.92 4.90
N ALA A 1039 43.44 -16.42 4.58
CA ALA A 1039 44.47 -17.16 3.85
C ALA A 1039 45.01 -18.38 4.62
N ALA A 1040 44.98 -18.32 5.96
CA ALA A 1040 45.45 -19.41 6.81
C ALA A 1040 44.43 -20.57 6.97
N HIS A 1041 43.19 -20.42 6.50
CA HIS A 1041 42.16 -21.44 6.62
C HIS A 1041 42.00 -22.26 5.32
N PRO A 1042 42.09 -23.60 5.35
CA PRO A 1042 42.10 -24.43 4.14
C PRO A 1042 40.76 -24.46 3.38
N SER A 1043 39.66 -24.14 4.05
CA SER A 1043 38.29 -24.20 3.50
C SER A 1043 37.61 -22.84 3.41
N ILE A 1044 38.38 -21.74 3.43
CA ILE A 1044 37.89 -20.40 3.08
C ILE A 1044 38.46 -20.05 1.70
N MET A 1045 37.60 -19.58 0.80
CA MET A 1045 37.99 -19.25 -0.57
C MET A 1045 37.42 -17.91 -1.02
N THR A 1046 38.18 -17.20 -1.85
CA THR A 1046 37.74 -15.94 -2.47
C THR A 1046 37.33 -16.21 -3.92
N LEU A 1047 36.09 -15.83 -4.26
CA LEU A 1047 35.55 -15.93 -5.60
C LEU A 1047 36.15 -14.84 -6.51
N THR A 1048 35.97 -14.98 -7.83
CA THR A 1048 36.48 -14.02 -8.83
C THR A 1048 35.90 -12.61 -8.68
N ASN A 1049 34.71 -12.49 -8.07
CA ASN A 1049 34.07 -11.21 -7.77
C ASN A 1049 34.53 -10.60 -6.42
N GLY A 1050 35.49 -11.22 -5.73
CA GLY A 1050 36.04 -10.75 -4.46
C GLY A 1050 35.27 -11.23 -3.22
N ARG A 1051 34.10 -11.87 -3.36
CA ARG A 1051 33.35 -12.42 -2.23
C ARG A 1051 34.10 -13.58 -1.59
N VAL A 1052 34.19 -13.60 -0.27
CA VAL A 1052 34.78 -14.70 0.49
C VAL A 1052 33.69 -15.65 0.94
N VAL A 1053 33.87 -16.95 0.68
CA VAL A 1053 32.90 -18.01 0.96
C VAL A 1053 33.59 -19.23 1.58
N LEU A 1054 32.77 -20.13 2.14
CA LEU A 1054 33.24 -21.45 2.55
C LEU A 1054 33.37 -22.38 1.34
N ALA A 1055 34.35 -23.29 1.39
CA ALA A 1055 34.43 -24.38 0.43
C ALA A 1055 33.18 -25.29 0.54
N LYS A 1056 32.85 -26.01 -0.54
CA LYS A 1056 31.69 -26.92 -0.54
C LYS A 1056 31.78 -27.94 0.61
N ASN A 1057 30.65 -28.18 1.29
CA ASN A 1057 30.52 -29.14 2.39
C ASN A 1057 31.48 -28.89 3.56
N SER A 1058 31.81 -27.62 3.84
CA SER A 1058 32.67 -27.24 4.96
C SER A 1058 31.96 -27.37 6.31
N VAL A 1059 30.66 -27.10 6.34
CA VAL A 1059 29.83 -27.19 7.54
C VAL A 1059 28.62 -28.06 7.23
N HIS A 1060 28.45 -29.13 8.00
CA HIS A 1060 27.31 -30.03 7.86
C HIS A 1060 26.54 -30.07 9.17
N ILE A 1061 25.28 -29.65 9.14
CA ILE A 1061 24.39 -29.61 10.31
C ILE A 1061 23.28 -30.62 10.11
N THR A 1062 23.13 -31.54 11.07
CA THR A 1062 22.05 -32.55 11.08
C THR A 1062 21.01 -32.22 12.14
N SER A 1063 19.73 -32.39 11.81
CA SER A 1063 18.62 -32.28 12.76
C SER A 1063 17.51 -33.28 12.42
N GLU A 1064 16.55 -33.44 13.33
CA GLU A 1064 15.48 -34.43 13.20
C GLU A 1064 14.14 -33.92 13.77
N ASN A 1065 13.09 -34.71 13.56
CA ASN A 1065 11.69 -34.47 13.96
C ASN A 1065 10.93 -33.45 13.10
N SER A 1066 10.45 -32.34 13.64
CA SER A 1066 9.52 -31.45 12.90
C SER A 1066 10.01 -30.02 12.99
N ALA A 1067 10.68 -29.52 11.96
CA ALA A 1067 11.12 -28.13 11.94
C ALA A 1067 9.94 -27.15 11.78
N GLY A 1068 10.00 -26.03 12.50
CA GLY A 1068 9.07 -24.92 12.32
C GLY A 1068 9.22 -24.23 10.96
N GLN A 1069 8.50 -23.13 10.78
CA GLN A 1069 8.52 -22.36 9.54
C GLN A 1069 9.93 -21.82 9.21
N SER A 1070 10.19 -21.62 7.92
CA SER A 1070 11.43 -21.03 7.38
C SER A 1070 12.72 -21.85 7.61
N PHE A 1071 12.65 -23.17 7.74
CA PHE A 1071 13.87 -24.00 7.88
C PHE A 1071 14.86 -23.77 6.72
N GLY A 1072 16.12 -23.48 7.04
CA GLY A 1072 17.15 -23.20 6.05
C GLY A 1072 16.95 -21.88 5.28
N ALA A 1073 16.19 -20.93 5.83
CA ALA A 1073 16.11 -19.59 5.26
C ALA A 1073 17.51 -18.98 5.09
N PHE A 1074 17.75 -18.22 4.02
CA PHE A 1074 19.02 -17.55 3.73
C PHE A 1074 20.28 -18.44 3.71
N ASN A 1075 20.12 -19.77 3.54
CA ASN A 1075 21.24 -20.70 3.54
C ASN A 1075 22.37 -20.26 2.61
N ASN A 1076 23.61 -20.46 3.05
CA ASN A 1076 24.79 -19.88 2.41
C ASN A 1076 25.76 -20.94 1.86
N THR A 1077 26.61 -20.52 0.92
CA THR A 1077 27.60 -21.37 0.26
C THR A 1077 28.48 -22.10 1.27
N GLY A 1078 28.59 -23.42 1.11
CA GLY A 1078 29.42 -24.31 1.93
C GLY A 1078 28.75 -24.85 3.20
N VAL A 1079 27.51 -24.45 3.47
CA VAL A 1079 26.67 -24.99 4.55
C VAL A 1079 25.70 -26.04 4.00
N VAL A 1080 25.69 -27.20 4.63
CA VAL A 1080 24.75 -28.31 4.38
C VAL A 1080 23.83 -28.43 5.58
N LEU A 1081 22.52 -28.27 5.36
CA LEU A 1081 21.47 -28.49 6.35
C LEU A 1081 20.73 -29.78 6.00
N GLU A 1082 20.93 -30.81 6.80
CA GLU A 1082 20.28 -32.10 6.64
C GLU A 1082 19.24 -32.29 7.75
N HIS A 1083 17.99 -32.54 7.36
CA HIS A 1083 16.88 -32.76 8.28
C HIS A 1083 16.18 -34.08 7.96
N THR A 1084 16.00 -34.92 8.97
CA THR A 1084 15.21 -36.15 8.86
C THR A 1084 13.88 -35.97 9.58
N GLY A 1085 12.79 -35.82 8.82
CA GLY A 1085 11.52 -35.43 9.41
C GLY A 1085 10.63 -34.56 8.52
N THR A 1086 9.84 -33.69 9.14
CA THR A 1086 8.96 -32.74 8.43
C THR A 1086 9.44 -31.31 8.62
N CYS A 1087 9.18 -30.45 7.65
CA CYS A 1087 9.41 -29.02 7.73
C CYS A 1087 8.14 -28.28 7.35
N ASN A 1088 7.77 -27.28 8.15
CA ASN A 1088 6.65 -26.41 7.83
C ASN A 1088 6.98 -25.47 6.66
N ASP A 1089 6.10 -24.51 6.39
CA ASP A 1089 6.18 -23.61 5.25
C ASP A 1089 7.51 -22.82 5.18
N GLY A 1090 7.95 -22.47 3.96
CA GLY A 1090 9.09 -21.58 3.75
C GLY A 1090 10.48 -22.21 3.77
N VAL A 1091 10.61 -23.53 3.58
CA VAL A 1091 11.92 -24.20 3.48
C VAL A 1091 12.82 -23.53 2.44
N GLY A 1092 14.04 -23.15 2.80
CA GLY A 1092 15.00 -22.53 1.89
C GLY A 1092 14.61 -21.15 1.37
N LYS A 1093 13.70 -20.45 2.06
CA LYS A 1093 13.30 -19.07 1.74
C LYS A 1093 14.52 -18.14 1.65
N GLY A 1094 14.68 -17.44 0.53
CA GLY A 1094 15.83 -16.55 0.30
C GLY A 1094 17.20 -17.26 0.31
N ALA A 1095 17.26 -18.59 0.18
CA ALA A 1095 18.53 -19.32 0.11
C ALA A 1095 19.40 -18.74 -1.02
N SER A 1096 20.69 -18.58 -0.73
CA SER A 1096 21.65 -17.90 -1.62
C SER A 1096 22.85 -18.81 -1.98
N GLY A 1097 22.83 -20.06 -1.52
CA GLY A 1097 23.88 -21.05 -1.68
C GLY A 1097 23.67 -22.25 -0.76
N GLY A 1098 24.66 -23.14 -0.73
CA GLY A 1098 24.64 -24.32 0.15
C GLY A 1098 23.67 -25.41 -0.32
N THR A 1099 23.45 -26.39 0.54
CA THR A 1099 22.60 -27.56 0.26
C THR A 1099 21.64 -27.79 1.42
N ILE A 1100 20.36 -28.01 1.12
CA ILE A 1100 19.32 -28.37 2.08
C ILE A 1100 18.79 -29.74 1.67
N ILE A 1101 18.75 -30.68 2.62
CA ILE A 1101 18.36 -32.08 2.40
C ILE A 1101 17.25 -32.42 3.38
N ILE A 1102 16.08 -32.79 2.89
CA ILE A 1102 14.95 -33.26 3.70
C ILE A 1102 14.75 -34.74 3.41
N ARG A 1103 14.99 -35.60 4.40
CA ARG A 1103 14.86 -37.05 4.31
C ARG A 1103 13.54 -37.54 4.89
N ASN A 1104 12.97 -38.57 4.28
CA ASN A 1104 11.85 -39.28 4.85
C ASN A 1104 12.29 -40.01 6.14
N PRO A 1105 11.66 -39.75 7.29
CA PRO A 1105 11.98 -40.46 8.53
C PRO A 1105 11.59 -41.94 8.50
N ASN A 1106 10.71 -42.38 7.58
CA ASN A 1106 10.27 -43.77 7.47
C ASN A 1106 10.65 -44.37 6.10
N LYS A 1107 11.75 -45.13 6.04
CA LYS A 1107 12.25 -45.76 4.80
C LYS A 1107 11.60 -47.11 4.45
N ASN A 1108 10.79 -47.66 5.35
CA ASN A 1108 10.24 -49.02 5.21
C ASN A 1108 8.78 -49.05 4.75
N THR A 1109 8.14 -47.90 4.58
CA THR A 1109 6.75 -47.78 4.17
C THR A 1109 6.62 -47.11 2.81
N ASP A 1110 5.91 -47.78 1.91
CA ASP A 1110 5.51 -47.27 0.60
C ASP A 1110 4.31 -46.32 0.79
N LEU A 1111 4.55 -45.19 1.45
CA LEU A 1111 3.53 -44.20 1.76
C LEU A 1111 3.02 -43.62 0.43
N ALA A 1112 1.75 -43.92 0.09
CA ALA A 1112 1.15 -43.47 -1.17
C ALA A 1112 1.21 -41.94 -1.37
N GLU A 1113 1.17 -41.17 -0.28
CA GLU A 1113 1.38 -39.72 -0.23
C GLU A 1113 2.13 -39.38 1.07
N ASN A 1114 3.26 -38.66 0.95
CA ASN A 1114 4.08 -38.26 2.08
C ASN A 1114 4.50 -36.79 1.95
N VAL A 1115 3.65 -35.89 2.42
CA VAL A 1115 3.97 -34.45 2.48
C VAL A 1115 4.97 -34.22 3.62
N LEU A 1116 6.18 -33.81 3.26
CA LEU A 1116 7.26 -33.49 4.21
C LEU A 1116 7.51 -31.99 4.34
N VAL A 1117 7.22 -31.22 3.29
CA VAL A 1117 7.48 -29.79 3.24
C VAL A 1117 6.18 -29.02 3.04
N GLY A 1118 6.04 -27.92 3.78
CA GLY A 1118 4.93 -26.98 3.64
C GLY A 1118 4.95 -26.16 2.34
N ASN A 1119 4.24 -25.05 2.35
CA ASN A 1119 4.05 -24.16 1.19
C ASN A 1119 5.28 -23.27 0.92
N PHE A 1120 5.33 -22.72 -0.29
CA PHE A 1120 6.25 -21.67 -0.76
C PHE A 1120 7.73 -21.89 -0.44
N ALA A 1121 8.17 -23.15 -0.41
CA ALA A 1121 9.58 -23.48 -0.34
C ALA A 1121 10.37 -22.81 -1.48
N LEU A 1122 11.58 -22.35 -1.16
CA LEU A 1122 12.47 -21.56 -2.03
C LEU A 1122 11.93 -20.19 -2.43
N PHE A 1123 10.99 -19.62 -1.68
CA PHE A 1123 10.49 -18.29 -1.97
C PHE A 1123 11.63 -17.26 -2.06
N GLY A 1124 11.81 -16.67 -3.26
CA GLY A 1124 12.83 -15.66 -3.51
C GLY A 1124 14.28 -16.17 -3.42
N ALA A 1125 14.51 -17.48 -3.48
CA ALA A 1125 15.88 -18.03 -3.42
C ALA A 1125 16.72 -17.53 -4.61
N THR A 1126 17.97 -17.15 -4.36
CA THR A 1126 18.92 -16.64 -5.37
C THR A 1126 19.99 -17.66 -5.73
N GLY A 1127 20.07 -18.78 -5.02
CA GLY A 1127 21.01 -19.87 -5.28
C GLY A 1127 20.89 -21.00 -4.27
N GLY A 1128 21.70 -22.04 -4.44
CA GLY A 1128 21.72 -23.21 -3.56
C GLY A 1128 20.96 -24.42 -4.11
N GLN A 1129 20.99 -25.51 -3.35
CA GLN A 1129 20.41 -26.79 -3.71
C GLN A 1129 19.39 -27.25 -2.66
N LEU A 1130 18.26 -27.80 -3.09
CA LEU A 1130 17.24 -28.40 -2.21
C LEU A 1130 16.82 -29.78 -2.73
N TYR A 1131 16.95 -30.80 -1.87
CA TYR A 1131 16.55 -32.17 -2.18
C TYR A 1131 15.52 -32.64 -1.15
N ILE A 1132 14.35 -33.09 -1.61
CA ILE A 1132 13.23 -33.50 -0.76
C ILE A 1132 12.80 -34.92 -1.12
N ASP A 1133 12.97 -35.84 -0.19
CA ASP A 1133 12.52 -37.24 -0.24
C ASP A 1133 11.03 -37.36 0.10
N GLY A 1134 10.19 -36.63 -0.64
CA GLY A 1134 8.75 -36.50 -0.38
C GLY A 1134 8.11 -35.31 -1.09
N GLN A 1135 6.85 -35.02 -0.74
CA GLN A 1135 6.07 -33.95 -1.36
C GLN A 1135 6.19 -32.61 -0.62
N ALA A 1136 6.04 -31.52 -1.37
CA ALA A 1136 5.98 -30.14 -0.89
C ALA A 1136 4.64 -29.47 -1.20
N GLY A 1137 4.28 -28.43 -0.44
CA GLY A 1137 3.08 -27.59 -0.54
C GLY A 1137 2.84 -26.85 -1.85
N ASP A 1138 1.87 -25.93 -1.82
CA ASP A 1138 1.58 -25.01 -2.92
C ASP A 1138 2.74 -24.00 -3.12
N ARG A 1139 2.83 -23.41 -4.31
CA ARG A 1139 3.79 -22.35 -4.66
C ARG A 1139 5.26 -22.74 -4.48
N PHE A 1140 5.59 -24.01 -4.65
CA PHE A 1140 6.98 -24.47 -4.63
C PHE A 1140 7.82 -23.73 -5.67
N GLY A 1141 8.93 -23.11 -5.25
CA GLY A 1141 9.80 -22.35 -6.14
C GLY A 1141 9.24 -21.00 -6.57
N VAL A 1142 8.26 -20.44 -5.85
CA VAL A 1142 7.73 -19.11 -6.14
C VAL A 1142 8.83 -18.05 -6.09
N ARG A 1143 8.93 -17.19 -7.11
CA ARG A 1143 10.01 -16.19 -7.24
C ARG A 1143 11.43 -16.77 -7.16
N ASN A 1144 11.64 -18.07 -7.42
CA ASN A 1144 12.99 -18.64 -7.50
C ASN A 1144 13.80 -17.91 -8.58
N SER A 1145 14.98 -17.45 -8.19
CA SER A 1145 15.89 -16.62 -8.97
C SER A 1145 17.29 -17.22 -9.08
N GLY A 1146 17.45 -18.51 -8.77
CA GLY A 1146 18.73 -19.20 -9.00
C GLY A 1146 18.93 -20.54 -8.28
N ALA A 1147 18.02 -20.97 -7.41
CA ALA A 1147 18.13 -22.25 -6.72
C ALA A 1147 17.82 -23.44 -7.64
N VAL A 1148 18.44 -24.57 -7.33
CA VAL A 1148 18.26 -25.86 -8.01
C VAL A 1148 17.57 -26.83 -7.04
N ALA A 1149 16.51 -27.53 -7.46
CA ALA A 1149 15.78 -28.41 -6.56
C ALA A 1149 15.25 -29.68 -7.21
N VAL A 1150 15.16 -30.75 -6.41
CA VAL A 1150 14.47 -32.00 -6.75
C VAL A 1150 13.48 -32.35 -5.64
N VAL A 1151 12.24 -32.65 -6.02
CA VAL A 1151 11.11 -32.93 -5.12
C VAL A 1151 10.22 -34.03 -5.71
N GLU A 1152 9.47 -34.75 -4.87
CA GLU A 1152 8.67 -35.93 -5.26
C GLU A 1152 7.15 -35.67 -5.27
N GLY A 1153 6.77 -34.40 -5.35
CA GLY A 1153 5.40 -33.94 -5.54
C GLY A 1153 5.24 -32.50 -5.07
N VAL A 1154 4.38 -31.73 -5.74
CA VAL A 1154 4.13 -30.32 -5.45
C VAL A 1154 2.63 -30.00 -5.52
N GLY A 1155 2.21 -28.90 -4.90
CA GLY A 1155 0.85 -28.38 -5.02
C GLY A 1155 0.59 -27.51 -6.24
N ASP A 1156 -0.38 -26.62 -6.09
CA ASP A 1156 -0.73 -25.62 -7.10
C ASP A 1156 0.37 -24.57 -7.24
N PHE A 1157 0.46 -23.93 -8.41
CA PHE A 1157 1.34 -22.79 -8.69
C PHE A 1157 2.84 -23.08 -8.53
N CYS A 1158 3.29 -24.30 -8.82
CA CYS A 1158 4.72 -24.60 -8.87
C CYS A 1158 5.44 -23.67 -9.87
N CYS A 1159 6.60 -23.13 -9.45
CA CYS A 1159 7.44 -22.19 -10.20
C CYS A 1159 6.77 -20.85 -10.54
N GLU A 1160 5.78 -20.42 -9.75
CA GLU A 1160 5.14 -19.11 -9.96
C GLU A 1160 6.16 -17.95 -9.89
N TYR A 1161 6.14 -17.01 -10.84
CA TYR A 1161 7.12 -15.91 -10.94
C TYR A 1161 8.61 -16.31 -10.93
N MET A 1162 8.95 -17.56 -11.24
CA MET A 1162 10.34 -17.99 -11.32
C MET A 1162 11.06 -17.19 -12.42
N THR A 1163 12.23 -16.66 -12.10
CA THR A 1163 13.06 -15.85 -13.01
C THR A 1163 14.37 -16.53 -13.36
N ASN A 1164 14.84 -17.49 -12.56
CA ASN A 1164 16.02 -18.32 -12.86
C ASN A 1164 16.05 -19.57 -11.96
N GLY A 1165 16.99 -20.48 -12.20
CA GLY A 1165 17.16 -21.74 -11.45
C GLY A 1165 16.66 -22.97 -12.22
N SER A 1166 16.62 -24.12 -11.55
CA SER A 1166 16.14 -25.38 -12.16
C SER A 1166 15.41 -26.27 -11.16
N ILE A 1167 14.16 -26.61 -11.44
CA ILE A 1167 13.33 -27.44 -10.54
C ILE A 1167 12.92 -28.72 -11.26
N VAL A 1168 13.14 -29.87 -10.64
CA VAL A 1168 12.66 -31.18 -11.10
C VAL A 1168 11.62 -31.69 -10.10
N ASN A 1169 10.41 -31.96 -10.58
CA ASN A 1169 9.38 -32.66 -9.82
C ASN A 1169 9.20 -34.09 -10.35
N LEU A 1170 9.29 -35.07 -9.45
CA LEU A 1170 9.20 -36.50 -9.74
C LEU A 1170 7.81 -37.10 -9.48
N GLY A 1171 6.87 -36.32 -8.92
CA GLY A 1171 5.56 -36.83 -8.51
C GLY A 1171 4.38 -35.95 -8.92
N SER A 1172 3.36 -35.90 -8.06
CA SER A 1172 2.12 -35.16 -8.29
C SER A 1172 2.36 -33.64 -8.45
N TYR A 1173 1.43 -32.96 -9.13
CA TYR A 1173 1.47 -31.50 -9.34
C TYR A 1173 0.07 -30.92 -9.58
N GLY A 1174 -0.11 -29.68 -9.14
CA GLY A 1174 -1.33 -28.89 -9.24
C GLY A 1174 -1.47 -28.06 -10.52
N LYS A 1175 -2.47 -27.18 -10.57
CA LYS A 1175 -2.69 -26.22 -11.66
C LYS A 1175 -1.72 -25.04 -11.58
N GLY A 1176 -1.63 -24.23 -12.63
CA GLY A 1176 -0.83 -23.00 -12.63
C GLY A 1176 0.68 -23.24 -12.67
N PHE A 1177 1.12 -24.39 -13.20
CA PHE A 1177 2.54 -24.70 -13.31
C PHE A 1177 3.26 -23.70 -14.23
N GLY A 1178 4.29 -23.03 -13.72
CA GLY A 1178 5.04 -21.99 -14.43
C GLY A 1178 4.29 -20.67 -14.61
N ASN A 1179 3.27 -20.39 -13.80
CA ASN A 1179 2.48 -19.16 -13.92
C ASN A 1179 3.33 -17.90 -13.65
N GLY A 1180 3.40 -16.97 -14.61
CA GLY A 1180 4.26 -15.79 -14.52
C GLY A 1180 5.77 -16.09 -14.53
N MET A 1181 6.18 -17.32 -14.83
CA MET A 1181 7.59 -17.70 -14.95
C MET A 1181 8.21 -17.01 -16.18
N SER A 1182 9.28 -16.27 -15.96
CA SER A 1182 9.97 -15.45 -16.98
C SER A 1182 11.43 -15.86 -17.21
N GLY A 1183 11.91 -16.87 -16.47
CA GLY A 1183 13.22 -17.48 -16.70
C GLY A 1183 13.49 -18.68 -15.78
N GLY A 1184 14.50 -19.48 -16.13
CA GLY A 1184 14.82 -20.75 -15.48
C GLY A 1184 14.22 -21.96 -16.21
N ASN A 1185 14.39 -23.16 -15.64
CA ASN A 1185 13.88 -24.41 -16.20
C ASN A 1185 13.05 -25.18 -15.16
N ALA A 1186 11.93 -25.75 -15.57
CA ALA A 1186 11.09 -26.59 -14.73
C ALA A 1186 10.80 -27.91 -15.45
N TYR A 1187 11.05 -29.03 -14.78
CA TYR A 1187 10.91 -30.37 -15.32
C TYR A 1187 9.88 -31.14 -14.51
N GLN A 1188 8.98 -31.83 -15.20
CA GLN A 1188 7.90 -32.59 -14.60
C GLN A 1188 7.93 -34.02 -15.12
N TYR A 1189 8.02 -35.00 -14.21
CA TYR A 1189 7.72 -36.39 -14.52
C TYR A 1189 6.20 -36.56 -14.65
N ASP A 1190 5.71 -36.78 -15.87
CA ASP A 1190 4.27 -36.79 -16.19
C ASP A 1190 3.84 -38.08 -16.93
N PRO A 1191 3.75 -39.22 -16.22
CA PRO A 1191 3.32 -40.48 -16.83
C PRO A 1191 1.87 -40.46 -17.33
N GLU A 1192 1.04 -39.54 -16.80
CA GLU A 1192 -0.38 -39.41 -17.14
C GLU A 1192 -0.65 -38.41 -18.28
N ASN A 1193 0.38 -37.75 -18.82
CA ASN A 1193 0.28 -36.72 -19.86
C ASN A 1193 -0.69 -35.56 -19.52
N ARG A 1194 -0.68 -35.08 -18.28
CA ARG A 1194 -1.56 -34.00 -17.79
C ARG A 1194 -0.95 -32.60 -17.86
N LEU A 1195 0.33 -32.45 -18.17
CA LEU A 1195 1.02 -31.16 -18.07
C LEU A 1195 0.40 -30.11 -18.99
N GLU A 1196 -0.03 -30.51 -20.19
CA GLU A 1196 -0.59 -29.61 -21.21
C GLU A 1196 -1.87 -28.88 -20.75
N SER A 1197 -2.64 -29.46 -19.82
CA SER A 1197 -3.85 -28.86 -19.26
C SER A 1197 -3.62 -28.08 -17.96
N LYS A 1198 -2.40 -28.14 -17.38
CA LYS A 1198 -2.08 -27.55 -16.07
C LYS A 1198 -1.02 -26.45 -16.11
N TYR A 1199 -0.25 -26.32 -17.18
CA TYR A 1199 0.77 -25.28 -17.33
C TYR A 1199 0.19 -23.95 -17.82
N ASN A 1200 0.87 -22.84 -17.50
CA ASN A 1200 0.51 -21.53 -18.01
C ASN A 1200 1.11 -21.27 -19.41
N LYS A 1201 0.26 -21.28 -20.44
CA LYS A 1201 0.68 -21.10 -21.85
C LYS A 1201 1.15 -19.69 -22.20
N GLU A 1202 0.79 -18.70 -21.38
CA GLU A 1202 1.18 -17.30 -21.61
C GLU A 1202 2.60 -17.00 -21.12
N SER A 1203 3.13 -17.82 -20.21
CA SER A 1203 4.41 -17.58 -19.53
C SER A 1203 5.52 -18.52 -20.01
N VAL A 1204 5.22 -19.80 -20.29
CA VAL A 1204 6.24 -20.80 -20.61
C VAL A 1204 5.97 -21.57 -21.91
N THR A 1205 7.04 -22.11 -22.51
CA THR A 1205 6.97 -23.04 -23.63
C THR A 1205 7.21 -24.47 -23.14
N LEU A 1206 6.53 -25.43 -23.79
CA LEU A 1206 6.62 -26.84 -23.41
C LEU A 1206 7.53 -27.62 -24.36
N GLY A 1207 8.45 -28.41 -23.81
CA GLY A 1207 9.34 -29.31 -24.53
C GLY A 1207 9.25 -30.73 -24.00
N ARG A 1208 9.71 -31.72 -24.79
CA ARG A 1208 9.85 -33.12 -24.36
C ARG A 1208 11.29 -33.58 -24.61
N LEU A 1209 11.76 -34.51 -23.78
CA LEU A 1209 13.05 -35.17 -24.00
C LEU A 1209 12.96 -36.15 -25.19
N GLY A 1210 14.11 -36.53 -25.75
CA GLY A 1210 14.20 -37.51 -26.85
C GLY A 1210 13.77 -36.97 -28.21
N GLN A 1211 13.71 -35.65 -28.39
CA GLN A 1211 13.35 -35.02 -29.67
C GLN A 1211 14.53 -34.94 -30.66
N GLY A 1212 15.75 -35.33 -30.24
CA GLY A 1212 16.95 -35.31 -31.08
C GLY A 1212 17.43 -33.91 -31.46
N THR A 1213 17.02 -32.89 -30.70
CA THR A 1213 17.55 -31.52 -30.80
C THR A 1213 18.65 -31.31 -29.77
N TYR A 1214 19.59 -30.40 -30.06
CA TYR A 1214 20.67 -30.07 -29.13
C TYR A 1214 20.14 -29.62 -27.75
N GLU A 1215 19.07 -28.84 -27.73
CA GLU A 1215 18.41 -28.40 -26.49
C GLU A 1215 17.86 -29.59 -25.70
N SER A 1216 17.20 -30.54 -26.38
CA SER A 1216 16.63 -31.75 -25.75
C SER A 1216 17.73 -32.59 -25.07
N ASP A 1217 18.82 -32.85 -25.79
CA ASP A 1217 19.96 -33.63 -25.28
C ASP A 1217 20.67 -32.91 -24.11
N ALA A 1218 20.76 -31.58 -24.16
CA ALA A 1218 21.34 -30.78 -23.08
C ALA A 1218 20.48 -30.83 -21.81
N HIS A 1219 19.15 -30.70 -21.94
CA HIS A 1219 18.22 -30.81 -20.82
C HIS A 1219 18.19 -32.23 -20.22
N GLU A 1220 18.27 -33.27 -21.04
CA GLU A 1220 18.36 -34.67 -20.58
C GLU A 1220 19.56 -34.86 -19.64
N LYS A 1221 20.74 -34.35 -20.03
CA LYS A 1221 21.94 -34.45 -19.20
C LYS A 1221 21.78 -33.72 -17.86
N ILE A 1222 21.17 -32.53 -17.86
CA ILE A 1222 20.91 -31.76 -16.63
C ILE A 1222 20.01 -32.56 -15.68
N ILE A 1223 18.94 -33.16 -16.20
CA ILE A 1223 18.00 -33.96 -15.42
C ILE A 1223 18.69 -35.19 -14.84
N LEU A 1224 19.50 -35.92 -15.64
CA LEU A 1224 20.26 -37.07 -15.16
C LEU A 1224 21.21 -36.71 -14.01
N ASP A 1225 21.91 -35.57 -14.11
CA ASP A 1225 22.81 -35.11 -13.05
C ASP A 1225 22.03 -34.70 -11.78
N MET A 1226 20.88 -34.03 -11.93
CA MET A 1226 20.01 -33.66 -10.81
C MET A 1226 19.40 -34.90 -10.12
N LEU A 1227 18.97 -35.90 -10.89
CA LEU A 1227 18.43 -37.17 -10.37
C LEU A 1227 19.48 -37.97 -9.60
N LYS A 1228 20.71 -38.08 -10.13
CA LYS A 1228 21.82 -38.75 -9.44
C LYS A 1228 22.14 -38.08 -8.11
N GLN A 1229 22.23 -36.75 -8.10
CA GLN A 1229 22.44 -35.99 -6.86
C GLN A 1229 21.29 -36.22 -5.88
N HIS A 1230 20.04 -36.19 -6.33
CA HIS A 1230 18.90 -36.47 -5.46
C HIS A 1230 18.96 -37.88 -4.86
N ALA A 1231 19.25 -38.91 -5.68
CA ALA A 1231 19.42 -40.29 -5.21
C ALA A 1231 20.60 -40.43 -4.23
N GLU A 1232 21.73 -39.78 -4.47
CA GLU A 1232 22.89 -39.78 -3.58
C GLU A 1232 22.60 -39.10 -2.25
N GLU A 1233 22.00 -37.91 -2.28
CA GLU A 1233 21.75 -37.10 -1.08
C GLU A 1233 20.60 -37.65 -0.23
N THR A 1234 19.54 -38.18 -0.84
CA THR A 1234 18.32 -38.60 -0.11
C THR A 1234 18.18 -40.12 0.05
N SER A 1235 18.79 -40.90 -0.84
CA SER A 1235 18.48 -42.33 -1.03
C SER A 1235 17.06 -42.60 -1.56
N SER A 1236 16.50 -41.66 -2.34
CA SER A 1236 15.19 -41.77 -2.98
C SER A 1236 15.07 -43.01 -3.87
N SER A 1237 14.04 -43.83 -3.60
CA SER A 1237 13.69 -44.99 -4.43
C SER A 1237 13.09 -44.58 -5.78
N ILE A 1238 12.32 -43.48 -5.82
CA ILE A 1238 11.71 -42.96 -7.06
C ILE A 1238 12.78 -42.49 -8.02
N ALA A 1239 13.76 -41.72 -7.53
CA ALA A 1239 14.86 -41.24 -8.37
C ALA A 1239 15.71 -42.38 -8.92
N GLN A 1240 16.00 -43.38 -8.08
CA GLN A 1240 16.73 -44.57 -8.51
C GLN A 1240 15.95 -45.34 -9.59
N ALA A 1241 14.64 -45.51 -9.42
CA ALA A 1241 13.79 -46.20 -10.40
C ALA A 1241 13.64 -45.45 -11.74
N ILE A 1242 13.78 -44.12 -11.76
CA ILE A 1242 13.80 -43.33 -13.00
C ILE A 1242 15.17 -43.41 -13.70
N LEU A 1243 16.25 -43.56 -12.93
CA LEU A 1243 17.62 -43.68 -13.44
C LEU A 1243 17.91 -45.07 -14.03
N ASP A 1244 17.34 -46.12 -13.41
CA ASP A 1244 17.43 -47.52 -13.84
C ASP A 1244 16.58 -47.79 -15.10
#